data_AF-A0A2K3E6N9-F1
#
_entry.id   AF-A0A2K3E6N9-F1
#
_cell.length_a   1.000
_cell.length_b   1.000
_cell.length_c   1.000
_cell.angle_alpha   90.00
_cell.angle_beta   90.00
_cell.angle_gamma   90.00
#
_symmetry.space_group_name_H-M   'P 1'
#
loop_
_entity.id
_entity.type
_entity.pdbx_description
1 polymer ?
#
loop_
_entity_poly.entity_id
_entity_poly.type
_entity_poly.pdbx_seq_one_letter_code
_entity_poly.pdbx_strand_id
1 'polypeptide(L)'
;MRLDDNEALTSAVRHADATLAVHILDPRDLLPRRPRSEGGLGVPKLGPPRAKFMLEGLNELRRQLQELGRASGAQALAPAGPPGPSTGPAGAARAEAELSSECGGLVVRYGRTEQVLPRLLGQVLEAHPELRHVSLHYHMEPLLEPEQGTGAGAAEDREAAVQRTVTAWATKQGVGCSVHPHWDKTLYHPDDLPYGLYGTGKAAGGSGGGGGGKTGQQRAKQQQERQERHFTQPANRDAQRYRTLPPVMTDFRRTTQSACDVRACLPPPAMLPLPPGPWRQAAAAAATAGGASAAEAVAPAMDSLWGEIPGSVTALYEAAGPEAVAALARLQELVGLDYSRLYPGNPAATATDGTAATATGGTAAAAAAAASDPRSAFPFRAGSGEALRRLRYYVWGSADYDPEAGALALPEGQQQLQQPLASLPSLLYFTNTRAQAVGVDSSTKLSPFCALGCITPRRIYQEVEAVRVAAKAAAVPCSVGAEAGGGGGGGAAHLLPAPAECDWLAMHLCIRDFWTYTVLKEGLATLDERGIVGQPVSWRRDPEVLARWCSGRTGLPFVDANMRELAATGWMSNRGRQNVASLLAKDLQQDWRWGAELFECLLLDSDVAVNYCNWNYFAGVGNDPRNRRFKTVTQGMQYDEDAVLAATWLPELAHLPPRLRHAPWSNDLLPAEQELAAAATAASAAFSAGATAHNAGAGMPTVGLGGEVPGPMGAAAAAFGVVLGRDYPLPIVDPVEQTGTLPAEEKARKAAKARGKVKL
;
A
#
# COMPACT_ATOMS: atom_id res chain seq x y z
N MET A 1 -3.42 8.49 7.22
CA MET A 1 -4.14 8.20 8.47
C MET A 1 -3.13 7.97 9.61
N ARG A 2 -2.69 9.03 10.28
CA ARG A 2 -1.64 8.97 11.33
C ARG A 2 -1.59 10.26 12.16
N LEU A 3 -0.91 10.21 13.31
CA LEU A 3 -0.59 11.38 14.13
C LEU A 3 0.84 11.90 13.92
N ASP A 4 1.81 11.00 13.71
CA ASP A 4 3.22 11.32 13.45
C ASP A 4 3.44 11.99 12.09
N ASP A 5 4.39 12.92 12.00
CA ASP A 5 4.75 13.66 10.80
C ASP A 5 3.54 14.21 10.02
N ASN A 6 2.56 14.77 10.74
CA ASN A 6 1.29 15.24 10.17
C ASN A 6 1.22 16.78 10.24
N GLU A 7 1.54 17.43 9.12
CA GLU A 7 1.58 18.89 9.02
C GLU A 7 0.19 19.52 9.20
N ALA A 8 -0.84 18.92 8.60
CA ALA A 8 -2.21 19.41 8.73
C ALA A 8 -2.71 19.39 10.18
N LEU A 9 -2.47 18.30 10.90
CA LEU A 9 -2.86 18.15 12.30
C LEU A 9 -2.04 19.09 13.20
N THR A 10 -0.73 19.16 13.00
CA THR A 10 0.16 20.05 13.78
C THR A 10 -0.23 21.51 13.60
N SER A 11 -0.55 21.91 12.37
CA SER A 11 -1.01 23.26 12.04
C SER A 11 -2.38 23.55 12.67
N ALA A 12 -3.34 22.61 12.58
CA ALA A 12 -4.67 22.77 13.16
C ALA A 12 -4.61 22.97 14.69
N VAL A 13 -3.90 22.08 15.38
CA VAL A 13 -3.77 22.12 16.86
C VAL A 13 -3.09 23.40 17.36
N ARG A 14 -2.17 23.97 16.58
CA ARG A 14 -1.43 25.17 16.97
C ARG A 14 -2.30 26.44 16.93
N HIS A 15 -3.29 26.49 16.05
CA HIS A 15 -4.01 27.72 15.72
C HIS A 15 -5.49 27.69 16.09
N ALA A 16 -6.02 26.54 16.51
CA ALA A 16 -7.43 26.37 16.82
C ALA A 16 -7.69 26.29 18.33
N ASP A 17 -8.75 26.96 18.78
CA ASP A 17 -9.28 26.80 20.14
C ASP A 17 -9.88 25.39 20.36
N ALA A 18 -10.31 24.76 19.25
CA ALA A 18 -10.91 23.43 19.22
C ALA A 18 -10.59 22.74 17.89
N THR A 19 -10.27 21.45 17.93
CA THR A 19 -9.96 20.62 16.75
C THR A 19 -10.96 19.48 16.63
N LEU A 20 -11.50 19.29 15.42
CA LEU A 20 -12.35 18.16 15.06
C LEU A 20 -11.68 17.33 13.97
N ALA A 21 -11.31 16.08 14.28
CA ALA A 21 -10.80 15.16 13.28
C ALA A 21 -11.96 14.51 12.52
N VAL A 22 -11.95 14.62 11.19
CA VAL A 22 -13.03 14.14 10.33
C VAL A 22 -12.47 13.25 9.22
N HIS A 23 -13.10 12.11 8.98
CA HIS A 23 -12.90 11.28 7.80
C HIS A 23 -14.22 11.04 7.09
N ILE A 24 -14.23 11.15 5.76
CA ILE A 24 -15.43 10.98 4.95
C ILE A 24 -15.22 9.83 3.98
N LEU A 25 -16.04 8.80 4.14
CA LEU A 25 -16.16 7.67 3.24
C LEU A 25 -17.00 8.11 2.04
N ASP A 26 -16.33 8.43 0.94
CA ASP A 26 -16.99 8.94 -0.26
C ASP A 26 -17.41 7.78 -1.18
N PRO A 27 -18.71 7.66 -1.52
CA PRO A 27 -19.22 6.57 -2.35
C PRO A 27 -18.50 6.46 -3.69
N ARG A 28 -17.98 7.57 -4.25
CA ARG A 28 -17.29 7.58 -5.54
C ARG A 28 -16.05 6.69 -5.57
N ASP A 29 -15.43 6.46 -4.41
CA ASP A 29 -14.26 5.58 -4.32
C ASP A 29 -14.66 4.10 -4.48
N LEU A 30 -15.93 3.75 -4.31
CA LEU A 30 -16.47 2.39 -4.50
C LEU A 30 -17.12 2.20 -5.88
N LEU A 31 -17.13 3.24 -6.71
CA LEU A 31 -17.63 3.20 -8.08
C LEU A 31 -16.49 2.90 -9.06
N PRO A 32 -16.80 2.46 -10.29
CA PRO A 32 -15.78 2.29 -11.33
C PRO A 32 -15.15 3.61 -11.77
N ARG A 33 -13.82 3.61 -11.95
CA ARG A 33 -13.13 4.75 -12.59
C ARG A 33 -13.65 4.99 -14.00
N ARG A 34 -13.83 3.91 -14.77
CA ARG A 34 -14.45 3.93 -16.08
C ARG A 34 -15.54 2.86 -16.10
N PRO A 35 -16.81 3.24 -16.32
CA PRO A 35 -17.89 2.30 -16.55
C PRO A 35 -17.63 1.43 -17.78
N ARG A 36 -18.26 0.24 -17.83
CA ARG A 36 -18.17 -0.64 -19.01
C ARG A 36 -18.75 0.01 -20.28
N SER A 37 -19.79 0.82 -20.13
CA SER A 37 -20.39 1.60 -21.21
C SER A 37 -19.39 2.57 -21.86
N GLU A 38 -18.32 2.94 -21.16
CA GLU A 38 -17.26 3.84 -21.62
C GLU A 38 -15.95 3.09 -21.92
N GLY A 39 -16.00 1.76 -22.05
CA GLY A 39 -14.84 0.93 -22.35
C GLY A 39 -13.91 0.66 -21.17
N GLY A 40 -14.34 0.95 -19.94
CA GLY A 40 -13.63 0.57 -18.71
C GLY A 40 -13.91 -0.87 -18.27
N LEU A 41 -13.17 -1.32 -17.25
CA LEU A 41 -13.29 -2.66 -16.68
C LEU A 41 -14.58 -2.83 -15.85
N GLY A 42 -15.13 -1.73 -15.33
CA GLY A 42 -16.34 -1.73 -14.51
C GLY A 42 -16.15 -2.29 -13.09
N VAL A 43 -14.91 -2.33 -12.60
CA VAL A 43 -14.57 -2.74 -11.23
C VAL A 43 -14.46 -1.50 -10.33
N PRO A 44 -14.71 -1.62 -9.02
CA PRO A 44 -14.65 -0.47 -8.11
C PRO A 44 -13.22 0.06 -8.01
N LYS A 45 -13.04 1.38 -7.83
CA LYS A 45 -11.72 1.96 -7.57
C LYS A 45 -11.12 1.40 -6.28
N LEU A 46 -11.89 1.36 -5.19
CA LEU A 46 -11.48 0.83 -3.88
C LEU A 46 -11.99 -0.60 -3.71
N GLY A 47 -11.21 -1.59 -4.15
CA GLY A 47 -11.57 -3.00 -4.00
C GLY A 47 -11.50 -3.53 -2.55
N PRO A 48 -12.02 -4.75 -2.32
CA PRO A 48 -12.17 -5.32 -0.98
C PRO A 48 -10.89 -5.40 -0.12
N PRO A 49 -9.71 -5.81 -0.64
CA PRO A 49 -8.50 -5.89 0.17
C PRO A 49 -8.14 -4.52 0.78
N ARG A 50 -8.15 -3.47 -0.05
CA ARG A 50 -7.82 -2.12 0.40
C ARG A 50 -8.93 -1.47 1.22
N ALA A 51 -10.19 -1.78 0.94
CA ALA A 51 -11.31 -1.35 1.78
C ALA A 51 -11.17 -1.88 3.21
N LYS A 52 -10.87 -3.17 3.38
CA LYS A 52 -10.58 -3.76 4.70
C LYS A 52 -9.42 -3.06 5.40
N PHE A 53 -8.30 -2.89 4.69
CA PHE A 53 -7.11 -2.22 5.21
C PHE A 53 -7.42 -0.78 5.64
N MET A 54 -8.19 -0.03 4.85
CA MET A 54 -8.64 1.32 5.22
C MET A 54 -9.50 1.32 6.50
N LEU A 55 -10.48 0.42 6.63
CA LEU A 55 -11.34 0.32 7.82
C LEU A 55 -10.54 -0.01 9.09
N GLU A 56 -9.55 -0.91 9.00
CA GLU A 56 -8.61 -1.18 10.09
C GLU A 56 -7.83 0.08 10.49
N GLY A 57 -7.31 0.83 9.51
CA GLY A 57 -6.55 2.05 9.75
C GLY A 57 -7.40 3.17 10.39
N LEU A 58 -8.67 3.27 10.01
CA LEU A 58 -9.63 4.21 10.61
C LEU A 58 -9.92 3.85 12.08
N ASN A 59 -10.09 2.56 12.38
CA ASN A 59 -10.30 2.11 13.74
C ASN A 59 -9.07 2.40 14.63
N GLU A 60 -7.85 2.17 14.14
CA GLU A 60 -6.64 2.54 14.88
C GLU A 60 -6.52 4.06 15.07
N LEU A 61 -6.73 4.85 14.01
CA LEU A 61 -6.65 6.31 14.10
C LEU A 61 -7.68 6.87 15.11
N ARG A 62 -8.91 6.34 15.10
CA ARG A 62 -9.95 6.68 16.08
C ARG A 62 -9.46 6.41 17.51
N ARG A 63 -8.89 5.23 17.77
CA ARG A 63 -8.34 4.87 19.08
C ARG A 63 -7.22 5.82 19.50
N GLN A 64 -6.26 6.11 18.62
CA GLN A 64 -5.15 7.02 18.91
C GLN A 64 -5.61 8.45 19.23
N LEU A 65 -6.59 8.96 18.48
CA LEU A 65 -7.17 10.28 18.75
C LEU A 65 -7.90 10.31 20.10
N GLN A 66 -8.66 9.25 20.42
CA GLN A 66 -9.32 9.12 21.72
C GLN A 66 -8.29 9.09 22.86
N GLU A 67 -7.21 8.33 22.73
CA GLU A 67 -6.10 8.32 23.71
C GLU A 67 -5.48 9.72 23.90
N LEU A 68 -5.33 10.47 22.80
CA LEU A 68 -4.81 11.83 22.85
C LEU A 68 -5.80 12.82 23.50
N GLY A 69 -7.11 12.64 23.24
CA GLY A 69 -8.18 13.37 23.90
C GLY A 69 -8.24 13.09 25.41
N ARG A 70 -8.06 11.82 25.81
CA ARG A 70 -7.96 11.40 27.23
C ARG A 70 -6.84 12.12 27.97
N ALA A 71 -5.64 12.13 27.39
CA ALA A 71 -4.48 12.82 27.95
C ALA A 71 -4.76 14.33 28.14
N SER A 72 -5.43 14.93 27.15
CA SER A 72 -5.82 16.35 27.19
C SER A 72 -6.84 16.66 28.29
N GLY A 73 -7.84 15.79 28.47
CA GLY A 73 -8.84 15.91 29.54
C GLY A 73 -8.24 15.76 30.94
N ALA A 74 -7.35 14.77 31.13
CA ALA A 74 -6.67 14.54 32.41
C ALA A 74 -5.81 15.74 32.84
N GLN A 75 -5.11 16.39 31.89
CA GLN A 75 -4.29 17.57 32.19
C GLN A 75 -5.14 18.80 32.53
N ALA A 76 -6.31 18.97 31.91
CA ALA A 76 -7.22 20.07 32.21
C ALA A 76 -7.91 19.95 33.58
N LEU A 77 -8.03 18.73 34.10
CA LEU A 77 -8.62 18.43 35.41
C LEU A 77 -7.60 18.42 36.56
N ALA A 78 -6.30 18.55 36.27
CA ALA A 78 -5.26 18.61 37.30
C ALA A 78 -5.51 19.81 38.24
N PRO A 79 -5.63 19.60 39.57
CA PRO A 79 -5.99 20.66 40.49
C PRO A 79 -4.90 21.74 40.56
N ALA A 80 -5.31 23.00 40.48
CA ALA A 80 -4.43 24.17 40.56
C ALA A 80 -3.90 24.48 41.99
N GLY A 81 -3.95 23.53 42.93
CA GLY A 81 -3.55 23.71 44.32
C GLY A 81 -3.53 22.41 45.13
N PRO A 82 -2.97 22.41 46.36
CA PRO A 82 -2.88 21.22 47.20
C PRO A 82 -4.28 20.67 47.52
N PRO A 83 -4.47 19.33 47.53
CA PRO A 83 -5.79 18.72 47.66
C PRO A 83 -6.41 19.05 49.02
N GLY A 84 -7.60 19.64 49.01
CA GLY A 84 -8.43 19.83 50.20
C GLY A 84 -9.05 18.51 50.67
N PRO A 85 -9.29 18.33 51.98
CA PRO A 85 -9.76 17.06 52.51
C PRO A 85 -11.28 16.94 52.35
N SER A 86 -11.80 16.35 51.27
CA SER A 86 -13.17 15.78 51.29
C SER A 86 -13.63 14.89 50.13
N THR A 87 -12.87 14.68 49.05
CA THR A 87 -13.28 13.73 48.00
C THR A 87 -12.41 12.48 48.01
N GLY A 88 -13.00 11.32 48.29
CA GLY A 88 -12.28 10.04 48.36
C GLY A 88 -11.56 9.71 47.03
N PRO A 89 -10.32 9.20 47.08
CA PRO A 89 -9.42 9.10 45.91
C PRO A 89 -9.92 8.15 44.80
N ALA A 90 -10.81 7.21 45.12
CA ALA A 90 -11.30 6.21 44.15
C ALA A 90 -12.46 6.72 43.25
N GLY A 91 -13.25 7.70 43.72
CA GLY A 91 -14.40 8.24 42.97
C GLY A 91 -13.98 9.25 41.90
N ALA A 92 -13.04 10.13 42.24
CA ALA A 92 -12.49 11.12 41.31
C ALA A 92 -11.70 10.45 40.17
N ALA A 93 -10.86 9.47 40.48
CA ALA A 93 -10.07 8.75 39.48
C ALA A 93 -10.94 7.93 38.49
N ARG A 94 -12.09 7.42 38.95
CA ARG A 94 -13.04 6.67 38.11
C ARG A 94 -13.88 7.60 37.23
N ALA A 95 -14.35 8.71 37.78
CA ALA A 95 -15.03 9.77 37.04
C ALA A 95 -14.11 10.42 35.99
N GLU A 96 -12.83 10.64 36.31
CA GLU A 96 -11.78 11.08 35.36
C GLU A 96 -11.56 10.07 34.23
N ALA A 97 -11.54 8.76 34.54
CA ALA A 97 -11.40 7.71 33.53
C ALA A 97 -12.61 7.63 32.58
N GLU A 98 -13.84 7.77 33.09
CA GLU A 98 -15.08 7.73 32.31
C GLU A 98 -15.27 9.01 31.45
N LEU A 99 -15.02 10.21 31.98
CA LEU A 99 -14.95 11.50 31.26
C LEU A 99 -13.98 11.46 30.06
N SER A 100 -12.84 10.80 30.27
CA SER A 100 -11.78 10.69 29.27
C SER A 100 -12.20 9.77 28.11
N SER A 101 -13.07 8.79 28.36
CA SER A 101 -13.38 7.73 27.40
C SER A 101 -14.12 8.19 26.13
N GLU A 102 -14.85 9.30 26.20
CA GLU A 102 -15.76 9.79 25.15
C GLU A 102 -15.29 11.10 24.46
N CYS A 103 -14.20 11.69 24.92
CA CYS A 103 -13.69 12.98 24.43
C CYS A 103 -12.50 12.81 23.46
N GLY A 104 -12.60 13.37 22.24
CA GLY A 104 -11.48 13.43 21.27
C GLY A 104 -11.46 12.35 20.20
N GLY A 105 -12.61 12.03 19.60
CA GLY A 105 -12.73 10.97 18.59
C GLY A 105 -12.44 11.40 17.14
N LEU A 106 -12.42 10.40 16.26
CA LEU A 106 -12.51 10.57 14.81
C LEU A 106 -13.99 10.54 14.38
N VAL A 107 -14.49 11.65 13.85
CA VAL A 107 -15.80 11.70 13.18
C VAL A 107 -15.70 10.98 11.85
N VAL A 108 -16.50 9.95 11.65
CA VAL A 108 -16.62 9.25 10.38
C VAL A 108 -18.01 9.52 9.79
N ARG A 109 -18.04 9.92 8.52
CA ARG A 109 -19.29 10.14 7.78
C ARG A 109 -19.27 9.48 6.43
N TYR A 110 -20.46 9.15 5.96
CA TYR A 110 -20.69 8.59 4.64
C TYR A 110 -21.28 9.65 3.70
N GLY A 111 -20.78 9.73 2.47
CA GLY A 111 -21.33 10.59 1.43
C GLY A 111 -20.29 11.47 0.75
N ARG A 112 -20.74 12.31 -0.18
CA ARG A 112 -19.85 13.21 -0.92
C ARG A 112 -19.26 14.27 0.00
N THR A 113 -17.94 14.41 -0.05
CA THR A 113 -17.19 15.25 0.91
C THR A 113 -17.68 16.71 0.91
N GLU A 114 -17.90 17.28 -0.26
CA GLU A 114 -18.38 18.65 -0.48
C GLU A 114 -19.83 18.88 -0.02
N GLN A 115 -20.60 17.82 0.22
CA GLN A 115 -21.97 17.91 0.74
C GLN A 115 -22.03 17.63 2.24
N VAL A 116 -21.21 16.69 2.72
CA VAL A 116 -21.18 16.27 4.12
C VAL A 116 -20.56 17.34 5.01
N LEU A 117 -19.44 17.96 4.60
CA LEU A 117 -18.74 18.95 5.44
C LEU A 117 -19.61 20.16 5.79
N PRO A 118 -20.29 20.85 4.86
CA PRO A 118 -21.19 21.95 5.21
C PRO A 118 -22.32 21.57 6.18
N ARG A 119 -22.85 20.34 6.07
CA ARG A 119 -23.89 19.85 6.99
C ARG A 119 -23.34 19.60 8.38
N LEU A 120 -22.18 18.96 8.48
CA LEU A 120 -21.48 18.74 9.75
C LEU A 120 -21.16 20.08 10.42
N LEU A 121 -20.64 21.06 9.67
CA LEU A 121 -20.35 22.40 10.18
C LEU A 121 -21.63 23.12 10.64
N GLY A 122 -22.76 22.91 9.98
CA GLY A 122 -24.08 23.38 10.44
C GLY A 122 -24.44 22.83 11.82
N GLN A 123 -24.30 21.52 12.02
CA GLN A 123 -24.54 20.87 13.31
C GLN A 123 -23.60 21.40 14.40
N VAL A 124 -22.32 21.65 14.06
CA VAL A 124 -21.36 22.24 14.99
C VAL A 124 -21.75 23.67 15.35
N LEU A 125 -22.17 24.50 14.38
CA LEU A 125 -22.61 25.87 14.64
C LEU A 125 -23.90 25.94 15.48
N GLU A 126 -24.83 25.00 15.28
CA GLU A 126 -26.03 24.87 16.11
C GLU A 126 -25.69 24.53 17.57
N ALA A 127 -24.72 23.64 17.78
CA ALA A 127 -24.23 23.28 19.11
C ALA A 127 -23.35 24.37 19.75
N HIS A 128 -22.68 25.18 18.91
CA HIS A 128 -21.74 26.23 19.30
C HIS A 128 -22.03 27.56 18.59
N PRO A 129 -23.10 28.29 18.96
CA PRO A 129 -23.48 29.57 18.34
C PRO A 129 -22.41 30.67 18.51
N GLU A 130 -21.45 30.48 19.41
CA GLU A 130 -20.27 31.31 19.60
C GLU A 130 -19.20 31.14 18.53
N LEU A 131 -19.29 30.12 17.66
CA LEU A 131 -18.33 29.90 16.58
C LEU A 131 -18.24 31.15 15.69
N ARG A 132 -17.02 31.69 15.54
CA ARG A 132 -16.75 32.88 14.71
C ARG A 132 -15.89 32.57 13.50
N HIS A 133 -15.12 31.49 13.53
CA HIS A 133 -14.19 31.15 12.46
C HIS A 133 -14.02 29.63 12.34
N VAL A 134 -13.89 29.14 11.12
CA VAL A 134 -13.55 27.74 10.81
C VAL A 134 -12.27 27.71 9.98
N SER A 135 -11.28 26.92 10.41
CA SER A 135 -10.09 26.61 9.62
C SER A 135 -10.12 25.17 9.14
N LEU A 136 -10.04 24.96 7.83
CA LEU A 136 -10.01 23.63 7.21
C LEU A 136 -8.55 23.24 6.90
N HIS A 137 -8.05 22.19 7.54
CA HIS A 137 -6.68 21.67 7.34
C HIS A 137 -6.73 20.26 6.74
N TYR A 138 -5.98 20.02 5.66
CA TYR A 138 -5.93 18.71 5.01
C TYR A 138 -4.64 18.56 4.15
N HIS A 139 -4.30 17.34 3.75
CA HIS A 139 -3.17 17.09 2.84
C HIS A 139 -3.64 17.01 1.39
N MET A 140 -2.88 17.62 0.48
CA MET A 140 -3.17 17.64 -0.95
C MET A 140 -2.88 16.29 -1.61
N GLU A 141 -3.69 15.93 -2.61
CA GLU A 141 -3.48 14.79 -3.49
C GLU A 141 -3.03 15.23 -4.92
N PRO A 142 -2.18 14.44 -5.60
CA PRO A 142 -1.52 14.85 -6.84
C PRO A 142 -2.38 14.69 -8.10
N LEU A 143 -3.33 13.75 -8.13
CA LEU A 143 -4.21 13.55 -9.27
C LEU A 143 -5.64 13.95 -8.91
N LEU A 144 -6.13 14.89 -9.68
CA LEU A 144 -7.44 15.49 -9.52
C LEU A 144 -8.36 14.85 -10.55
N GLU A 145 -9.19 13.92 -10.09
CA GLU A 145 -10.19 13.34 -10.97
C GLU A 145 -11.30 14.36 -11.24
N PRO A 146 -11.61 14.64 -12.51
CA PRO A 146 -12.76 15.46 -12.83
C PRO A 146 -14.04 14.75 -12.33
N GLU A 147 -14.99 15.49 -11.75
CA GLU A 147 -16.26 14.90 -11.35
C GLU A 147 -16.96 14.22 -12.55
N GLN A 148 -17.17 12.91 -12.45
CA GLN A 148 -17.99 12.16 -13.41
C GLN A 148 -19.40 12.78 -13.49
N GLY A 149 -19.84 13.10 -14.71
CA GLY A 149 -21.18 13.66 -14.97
C GLY A 149 -21.25 15.19 -15.09
N THR A 150 -20.15 15.92 -14.90
CA THR A 150 -20.07 17.32 -15.32
C THR A 150 -19.69 17.36 -16.81
N GLY A 151 -20.54 17.96 -17.66
CA GLY A 151 -20.25 18.10 -19.09
C GLY A 151 -18.87 18.72 -19.33
N ALA A 152 -18.29 18.49 -20.51
CA ALA A 152 -16.90 18.75 -20.90
C ALA A 152 -16.33 20.18 -20.67
N GLY A 153 -17.08 21.11 -20.08
CA GLY A 153 -16.68 22.49 -19.79
C GLY A 153 -16.54 22.87 -18.30
N ALA A 154 -16.80 21.98 -17.33
CA ALA A 154 -16.80 22.36 -15.91
C ALA A 154 -16.35 21.25 -14.94
N ALA A 155 -15.31 20.49 -15.30
CA ALA A 155 -14.71 19.54 -14.39
C ALA A 155 -13.99 20.26 -13.24
N GLU A 156 -14.66 20.39 -12.10
CA GLU A 156 -13.99 20.76 -10.85
C GLU A 156 -13.43 19.51 -10.16
N ASP A 157 -12.27 19.67 -9.53
CA ASP A 157 -11.66 18.67 -8.66
C ASP A 157 -12.32 18.60 -7.28
N ARG A 158 -12.35 17.41 -6.65
CA ARG A 158 -12.97 17.15 -5.33
C ARG A 158 -12.46 18.10 -4.24
N GLU A 159 -11.16 18.41 -4.20
CA GLU A 159 -10.63 19.36 -3.19
C GLU A 159 -11.16 20.78 -3.44
N ALA A 160 -11.18 21.24 -4.70
CA ALA A 160 -11.71 22.56 -5.04
C ALA A 160 -13.22 22.67 -4.73
N ALA A 161 -13.99 21.61 -4.99
CA ALA A 161 -15.41 21.53 -4.64
C ALA A 161 -15.62 21.66 -3.13
N VAL A 162 -14.81 20.96 -2.33
CA VAL A 162 -14.83 21.08 -0.86
C VAL A 162 -14.50 22.51 -0.41
N GLN A 163 -13.43 23.11 -0.93
CA GLN A 163 -13.07 24.48 -0.57
C GLN A 163 -14.17 25.48 -0.89
N ARG A 164 -14.75 25.42 -2.10
CA ARG A 164 -15.85 26.29 -2.50
C ARG A 164 -17.07 26.12 -1.61
N THR A 165 -17.51 24.88 -1.39
CA THR A 165 -18.73 24.60 -0.62
C THR A 165 -18.61 24.99 0.85
N VAL A 166 -17.47 24.74 1.48
CA VAL A 166 -17.19 25.16 2.86
C VAL A 166 -17.11 26.68 2.96
N THR A 167 -16.40 27.35 2.04
CA THR A 167 -16.29 28.81 2.04
C THR A 167 -17.64 29.49 1.81
N ALA A 168 -18.43 28.96 0.86
CA ALA A 168 -19.78 29.44 0.59
C ALA A 168 -20.73 29.24 1.77
N TRP A 169 -20.65 28.08 2.45
CA TRP A 169 -21.39 27.84 3.68
C TRP A 169 -21.02 28.85 4.76
N ALA A 170 -19.73 29.06 5.03
CA ALA A 170 -19.27 29.95 6.09
C ALA A 170 -19.71 31.40 5.84
N THR A 171 -19.58 31.86 4.58
CA THR A 171 -20.07 33.19 4.14
C THR A 171 -21.57 33.35 4.39
N LYS A 172 -22.37 32.32 4.08
CA LYS A 172 -23.82 32.34 4.29
C LYS A 172 -24.19 32.40 5.77
N GLN A 173 -23.40 31.77 6.64
CA GLN A 173 -23.64 31.77 8.10
C GLN A 173 -23.01 32.96 8.82
N GLY A 174 -22.27 33.84 8.13
CA GLY A 174 -21.55 34.95 8.77
C GLY A 174 -20.36 34.50 9.62
N VAL A 175 -19.79 33.31 9.32
CA VAL A 175 -18.65 32.72 10.00
C VAL A 175 -17.39 32.92 9.15
N GLY A 176 -16.28 33.35 9.75
CA GLY A 176 -14.99 33.44 9.07
C GLY A 176 -14.50 32.06 8.60
N CYS A 177 -13.79 32.00 7.48
CA CYS A 177 -13.30 30.75 6.92
C CYS A 177 -11.86 30.90 6.41
N SER A 178 -11.00 29.95 6.77
CA SER A 178 -9.66 29.81 6.20
C SER A 178 -9.41 28.36 5.77
N VAL A 179 -8.68 28.18 4.68
CA VAL A 179 -8.34 26.85 4.14
C VAL A 179 -6.82 26.74 4.07
N HIS A 180 -6.30 25.67 4.65
CA HIS A 180 -4.87 25.40 4.79
C HIS A 180 -4.54 24.01 4.22
N PRO A 181 -4.22 23.91 2.92
CA PRO A 181 -3.72 22.68 2.32
C PRO A 181 -2.24 22.46 2.68
N HIS A 182 -1.86 21.22 2.95
CA HIS A 182 -0.49 20.82 3.33
C HIS A 182 0.07 19.75 2.38
N TRP A 183 1.39 19.58 2.32
CA TRP A 183 2.04 18.58 1.47
C TRP A 183 3.08 17.76 2.24
N ASP A 184 2.77 16.49 2.46
CA ASP A 184 3.59 15.52 3.18
C ASP A 184 3.69 14.16 2.44
N LYS A 185 3.07 14.08 1.25
CA LYS A 185 2.96 12.84 0.48
C LYS A 185 4.31 12.35 0.00
N THR A 186 5.27 13.23 -0.24
CA THR A 186 6.58 12.93 -0.85
C THR A 186 7.74 13.06 0.13
N LEU A 187 8.87 12.43 -0.19
CA LEU A 187 10.11 12.55 0.56
C LEU A 187 10.70 13.97 0.47
N TYR A 188 10.83 14.47 -0.75
CA TYR A 188 11.25 15.84 -1.01
C TYR A 188 10.03 16.71 -1.15
N HIS A 189 9.94 17.80 -0.40
CA HIS A 189 8.81 18.72 -0.50
C HIS A 189 8.85 19.48 -1.85
N PRO A 190 7.70 19.76 -2.48
CA PRO A 190 7.65 20.40 -3.80
C PRO A 190 8.39 21.73 -3.86
N ASP A 191 8.24 22.57 -2.82
CA ASP A 191 8.91 23.87 -2.74
C ASP A 191 10.43 23.78 -2.57
N ASP A 192 10.97 22.62 -2.20
CA ASP A 192 12.41 22.41 -2.04
C ASP A 192 13.04 21.86 -3.32
N LEU A 193 12.24 21.52 -4.35
CA LEU A 193 12.75 20.99 -5.61
C LEU A 193 13.51 22.06 -6.41
N PRO A 194 14.60 21.68 -7.10
CA PRO A 194 15.43 22.61 -7.87
C PRO A 194 14.84 22.94 -9.26
N TYR A 195 13.61 22.53 -9.51
CA TYR A 195 12.95 22.69 -10.80
C TYR A 195 12.11 23.96 -10.78
N GLY A 196 12.46 24.89 -11.67
CA GLY A 196 11.81 26.19 -11.78
C GLY A 196 10.39 26.09 -12.33
N LEU A 197 9.48 26.60 -11.51
CA LEU A 197 8.27 27.34 -11.87
C LEU A 197 8.61 28.40 -12.93
N TYR A 198 8.12 28.23 -14.15
CA TYR A 198 8.34 29.12 -15.31
C TYR A 198 9.77 29.06 -15.90
N GLY A 199 9.84 29.00 -17.23
CA GLY A 199 11.09 28.93 -18.02
C GLY A 199 11.95 30.20 -17.99
N THR A 200 12.10 30.85 -16.84
CA THR A 200 13.15 31.83 -16.61
C THR A 200 14.27 31.14 -15.87
N GLY A 201 15.34 30.80 -16.58
CA GLY A 201 16.55 30.28 -15.97
C GLY A 201 17.03 31.19 -14.85
N LYS A 202 16.88 30.74 -13.61
CA LYS A 202 18.02 30.82 -12.70
C LYS A 202 18.85 29.59 -13.00
N ALA A 203 19.73 29.75 -13.98
CA ALA A 203 21.02 29.09 -13.92
C ALA A 203 21.53 29.22 -12.48
N ALA A 204 22.26 28.22 -12.01
CA ALA A 204 23.13 28.32 -10.86
C ALA A 204 24.04 29.57 -11.01
N GLY A 205 23.53 30.73 -10.60
CA GLY A 205 24.26 31.97 -10.51
C GLY A 205 24.92 31.93 -9.15
N GLY A 206 26.23 31.72 -9.14
CA GLY A 206 27.03 31.80 -7.93
C GLY A 206 26.74 33.12 -7.22
N SER A 207 26.12 33.04 -6.05
CA SER A 207 26.28 34.08 -5.05
C SER A 207 27.60 33.78 -4.34
N GLY A 208 28.56 34.67 -4.54
CA GLY A 208 29.89 34.61 -3.95
C GLY A 208 29.89 34.44 -2.43
N GLY A 209 31.05 33.99 -1.96
CA GLY A 209 31.30 33.61 -0.59
C GLY A 209 30.86 34.61 0.47
N GLY A 210 30.19 34.05 1.49
CA GLY A 210 30.02 34.62 2.81
C GLY A 210 30.08 33.48 3.80
N GLY A 211 31.30 33.04 4.13
CA GLY A 211 31.56 31.94 5.06
C GLY A 211 31.11 32.28 6.46
N GLY A 212 29.97 31.71 6.87
CA GLY A 212 29.53 31.63 8.26
C GLY A 212 28.87 30.26 8.45
N GLY A 213 29.62 29.30 8.97
CA GLY A 213 29.11 27.96 9.25
C GLY A 213 28.02 28.00 10.31
N LYS A 214 26.75 28.02 9.88
CA LYS A 214 25.61 27.86 10.79
C LYS A 214 25.65 26.47 11.41
N THR A 215 25.53 26.40 12.73
CA THR A 215 25.48 25.14 13.49
C THR A 215 24.22 24.34 13.14
N GLY A 216 24.23 23.02 13.40
CA GLY A 216 23.08 22.14 13.11
C GLY A 216 21.76 22.63 13.74
N GLN A 217 21.81 23.18 14.95
CA GLN A 217 20.65 23.76 15.63
C GLN A 217 20.11 25.03 14.95
N GLN A 218 20.99 25.89 14.42
CA GLN A 218 20.55 27.10 13.70
C GLN A 218 19.90 26.76 12.36
N ARG A 219 20.36 25.69 11.69
CA ARG A 219 19.71 25.16 10.49
C ARG A 219 18.34 24.56 10.83
N ALA A 220 18.24 23.75 11.88
CA ALA A 220 16.98 23.16 12.34
C ALA A 220 15.95 24.23 12.71
N LYS A 221 16.35 25.25 13.49
CA LYS A 221 15.46 26.37 13.86
C LYS A 221 15.02 27.18 12.63
N GLN A 222 15.93 27.47 11.70
CA GLN A 222 15.61 28.24 10.50
C GLN A 222 14.76 27.43 9.49
N GLN A 223 14.92 26.10 9.47
CA GLN A 223 14.09 25.17 8.70
C GLN A 223 12.69 25.06 9.32
N GLN A 224 12.59 24.95 10.64
CA GLN A 224 11.34 25.01 11.39
C GLN A 224 10.62 26.34 11.15
N GLU A 225 11.30 27.49 11.28
CA GLU A 225 10.75 28.81 10.98
C GLU A 225 10.38 29.02 9.49
N ARG A 226 11.00 28.27 8.57
CA ARG A 226 10.66 28.29 7.13
C ARG A 226 9.41 27.47 6.84
N GLN A 227 9.32 26.27 7.42
CA GLN A 227 8.11 25.46 7.42
C GLN A 227 6.95 26.26 8.04
N GLU A 228 7.22 26.99 9.12
CA GLU A 228 6.26 27.82 9.85
C GLU A 228 5.77 29.07 9.10
N ARG A 229 6.64 29.73 8.33
CA ARG A 229 6.25 30.93 7.56
C ARG A 229 5.42 30.66 6.31
N HIS A 230 5.37 29.41 5.83
CA HIS A 230 4.69 29.06 4.58
C HIS A 230 3.26 28.51 4.77
N PHE A 231 2.77 28.38 6.01
CA PHE A 231 1.43 27.88 6.34
C PHE A 231 0.26 28.81 5.94
N THR A 232 0.54 29.99 5.34
CA THR A 232 -0.44 31.06 5.10
C THR A 232 -0.58 31.49 3.64
N GLN A 233 0.10 30.85 2.69
CA GLN A 233 -0.10 31.14 1.26
C GLN A 233 -0.78 29.94 0.57
N PRO A 234 -1.89 30.15 -0.16
CA PRO A 234 -2.47 29.08 -0.96
C PRO A 234 -1.40 28.63 -1.95
N ALA A 235 -1.03 27.35 -1.90
CA ALA A 235 -0.21 26.71 -2.91
C ALA A 235 -1.00 26.77 -4.23
N ASN A 236 -0.84 27.88 -4.96
CA ASN A 236 -1.55 28.10 -6.21
C ASN A 236 -1.11 26.99 -7.17
N ARG A 237 -2.08 26.12 -7.50
CA ARG A 237 -1.98 24.86 -8.26
C ARG A 237 -1.70 25.11 -9.74
N ASP A 238 -0.61 25.81 -10.03
CA ASP A 238 -0.19 25.97 -11.41
C ASP A 238 0.49 24.68 -11.86
N ALA A 239 -0.12 23.92 -12.77
CA ALA A 239 0.56 22.89 -13.58
C ALA A 239 1.83 23.44 -14.29
N GLN A 240 2.01 24.76 -14.30
CA GLN A 240 3.21 25.46 -14.74
C GLN A 240 4.40 25.33 -13.75
N ARG A 241 4.18 24.79 -12.53
CA ARG A 241 5.20 24.53 -11.50
C ARG A 241 6.28 23.55 -11.94
N TYR A 242 5.91 22.53 -12.71
CA TYR A 242 6.77 21.38 -12.98
C TYR A 242 7.24 21.27 -14.44
N ARG A 243 7.18 22.37 -15.21
CA ARG A 243 7.59 22.37 -16.63
C ARG A 243 9.02 21.88 -16.84
N THR A 244 9.91 22.12 -15.87
CA THR A 244 11.33 21.76 -15.92
C THR A 244 11.65 20.43 -15.23
N LEU A 245 10.63 19.67 -14.78
CA LEU A 245 10.84 18.34 -14.20
C LEU A 245 11.50 17.41 -15.25
N PRO A 246 12.64 16.77 -14.93
CA PRO A 246 13.33 15.88 -15.86
C PRO A 246 12.40 14.74 -16.29
N PRO A 247 12.37 14.39 -17.59
CA PRO A 247 11.52 13.29 -18.07
C PRO A 247 12.06 11.92 -17.64
N VAL A 248 13.33 11.83 -17.26
CA VAL A 248 14.00 10.58 -16.89
C VAL A 248 14.29 10.54 -15.39
N MET A 249 13.86 9.45 -14.76
CA MET A 249 13.98 9.22 -13.32
C MET A 249 15.42 9.33 -12.78
N THR A 250 16.41 8.88 -13.56
CA THR A 250 17.84 8.99 -13.18
C THR A 250 18.29 10.43 -13.03
N ASP A 251 17.82 11.31 -13.92
CA ASP A 251 18.15 12.73 -13.92
C ASP A 251 17.42 13.46 -12.78
N PHE A 252 16.15 13.08 -12.56
CA PHE A 252 15.39 13.55 -11.40
C PHE A 252 16.13 13.24 -10.10
N ARG A 253 16.47 11.96 -9.90
CA ARG A 253 17.16 11.46 -8.70
C ARG A 253 18.48 12.18 -8.47
N ARG A 254 19.35 12.24 -9.49
CA ARG A 254 20.68 12.84 -9.37
C ARG A 254 20.58 14.30 -8.90
N THR A 255 19.66 15.05 -9.50
CA THR A 255 19.50 16.48 -9.20
C THR A 255 18.89 16.67 -7.80
N THR A 256 17.82 15.96 -7.45
CA THR A 256 17.16 16.11 -6.14
C THR A 256 18.06 15.68 -4.99
N GLN A 257 18.76 14.56 -5.11
CA GLN A 257 19.69 14.10 -4.07
C GLN A 257 20.85 15.08 -3.83
N SER A 258 21.26 15.83 -4.85
CA SER A 258 22.35 16.81 -4.73
C SER A 258 21.91 18.20 -4.24
N ALA A 259 20.63 18.54 -4.42
CA ALA A 259 20.14 19.92 -4.27
C ALA A 259 19.09 20.08 -3.17
N CYS A 260 18.47 18.99 -2.69
CA CYS A 260 17.38 19.02 -1.73
C CYS A 260 17.77 18.33 -0.43
N ASP A 261 17.47 18.98 0.70
CA ASP A 261 17.47 18.34 2.01
C ASP A 261 16.09 17.72 2.29
N VAL A 262 16.06 16.57 2.95
CA VAL A 262 14.81 15.99 3.46
C VAL A 262 14.38 16.75 4.71
N ARG A 263 13.13 17.21 4.73
CA ARG A 263 12.54 17.89 5.90
C ARG A 263 12.47 16.95 7.09
N ALA A 264 12.75 17.47 8.28
CA ALA A 264 12.56 16.71 9.52
C ALA A 264 11.08 16.40 9.74
N CYS A 265 10.78 15.17 10.20
CA CYS A 265 9.45 14.78 10.62
C CYS A 265 8.99 15.61 11.81
N LEU A 266 7.70 15.94 11.81
CA LEU A 266 7.05 16.58 12.96
C LEU A 266 6.64 15.52 14.00
N PRO A 267 6.87 15.75 15.29
CA PRO A 267 6.35 14.86 16.32
C PRO A 267 4.82 14.94 16.36
N PRO A 268 4.13 13.87 16.83
CA PRO A 268 2.69 13.96 17.07
C PRO A 268 2.40 15.04 18.12
N PRO A 269 1.25 15.75 18.03
CA PRO A 269 0.86 16.71 19.06
C PRO A 269 0.70 16.01 20.42
N ALA A 270 1.09 16.69 21.49
CA ALA A 270 0.96 16.17 22.85
C ALA A 270 -0.49 16.17 23.36
N MET A 271 -1.35 17.02 22.80
CA MET A 271 -2.75 17.18 23.18
C MET A 271 -3.60 17.61 21.97
N LEU A 272 -4.90 17.34 22.04
CA LEU A 272 -5.92 17.87 21.12
C LEU A 272 -6.75 18.93 21.85
N PRO A 273 -6.82 20.17 21.34
CA PRO A 273 -7.76 21.17 21.83
C PRO A 273 -9.18 20.65 21.60
N LEU A 274 -9.88 20.28 22.67
CA LEU A 274 -11.23 19.78 22.56
C LEU A 274 -12.24 20.93 22.52
N PRO A 275 -13.35 20.80 21.76
CA PRO A 275 -14.39 21.83 21.70
C PRO A 275 -14.93 22.18 23.11
N PRO A 276 -15.10 23.47 23.44
CA PRO A 276 -15.71 23.90 24.70
C PRO A 276 -17.24 23.83 24.63
N GLY A 277 -17.93 23.38 25.69
CA GLY A 277 -19.41 23.42 25.76
C GLY A 277 -20.09 22.06 26.03
N PRO A 278 -21.24 21.74 25.38
CA PRO A 278 -22.05 20.55 25.67
C PRO A 278 -21.26 19.25 25.67
N TRP A 279 -20.20 19.12 24.88
CA TRP A 279 -19.35 17.92 24.88
C TRP A 279 -18.49 17.78 26.15
N ARG A 280 -18.06 18.89 26.75
CA ARG A 280 -17.44 18.89 28.08
C ARG A 280 -18.45 18.77 29.21
N GLN A 281 -19.62 19.39 29.08
CA GLN A 281 -20.69 19.34 30.08
C GLN A 281 -21.41 17.99 30.11
N ALA A 282 -21.60 17.34 28.96
CA ALA A 282 -22.19 16.00 28.88
C ALA A 282 -21.20 14.95 29.39
N ALA A 283 -19.91 15.08 29.06
CA ALA A 283 -18.86 14.27 29.67
C ALA A 283 -18.76 14.54 31.20
N ALA A 284 -18.86 15.80 31.66
CA ALA A 284 -18.84 16.15 33.09
C ALA A 284 -20.12 15.77 33.86
N ALA A 285 -21.28 15.81 33.22
CA ALA A 285 -22.56 15.38 33.77
C ALA A 285 -22.61 13.84 33.92
N ALA A 286 -22.05 13.10 32.94
CA ALA A 286 -21.86 11.65 33.06
C ALA A 286 -20.97 11.29 34.27
N ALA A 287 -19.90 12.05 34.48
CA ALA A 287 -18.97 11.84 35.60
C ALA A 287 -19.51 12.23 36.99
N THR A 288 -20.50 13.12 37.08
CA THR A 288 -21.08 13.55 38.36
C THR A 288 -22.32 12.76 38.77
N ALA A 289 -22.96 12.05 37.84
CA ALA A 289 -24.23 11.38 38.09
C ALA A 289 -24.14 9.99 38.75
N GLY A 290 -22.96 9.34 38.80
CA GLY A 290 -22.75 8.10 39.58
C GLY A 290 -23.70 6.93 39.29
N GLY A 291 -24.43 6.96 38.16
CA GLY A 291 -25.47 6.01 37.82
C GLY A 291 -25.63 5.87 36.31
N ALA A 292 -25.86 4.63 35.86
CA ALA A 292 -25.91 4.23 34.45
C ALA A 292 -26.85 5.06 33.55
N SER A 293 -27.86 5.72 34.12
CA SER A 293 -28.93 6.37 33.34
C SER A 293 -28.57 7.74 32.72
N ALA A 294 -27.49 8.40 33.14
CA ALA A 294 -27.06 9.68 32.54
C ALA A 294 -26.11 9.47 31.36
N ALA A 295 -25.24 8.45 31.41
CA ALA A 295 -24.44 8.00 30.27
C ALA A 295 -25.33 7.50 29.12
N GLU A 296 -26.43 6.82 29.44
CA GLU A 296 -27.45 6.38 28.47
C GLU A 296 -28.19 7.53 27.75
N ALA A 297 -28.21 8.75 28.33
CA ALA A 297 -28.86 9.92 27.74
C ALA A 297 -27.92 10.78 26.86
N VAL A 298 -26.60 10.72 27.11
CA VAL A 298 -25.57 11.46 26.37
C VAL A 298 -25.06 10.67 25.16
N ALA A 299 -24.94 9.34 25.29
CA ALA A 299 -24.47 8.45 24.23
C ALA A 299 -25.21 8.62 22.89
N PRO A 300 -26.55 8.73 22.81
CA PRO A 300 -27.24 8.85 21.52
C PRO A 300 -26.94 10.16 20.77
N ALA A 301 -26.75 11.27 21.51
CA ALA A 301 -26.44 12.56 20.92
C ALA A 301 -25.01 12.62 20.38
N MET A 302 -24.06 12.00 21.10
CA MET A 302 -22.67 11.89 20.68
C MET A 302 -22.47 10.81 19.59
N ASP A 303 -23.11 9.65 19.67
CA ASP A 303 -23.08 8.60 18.65
C ASP A 303 -23.62 9.08 17.29
N SER A 304 -24.67 9.91 17.31
CA SER A 304 -25.17 10.59 16.10
C SER A 304 -24.12 11.49 15.44
N LEU A 305 -23.15 11.98 16.23
CA LEU A 305 -22.11 12.92 15.80
C LEU A 305 -20.78 12.24 15.47
N TRP A 306 -20.46 11.07 16.02
CA TRP A 306 -19.22 10.34 15.69
C TRP A 306 -19.36 9.43 14.48
N GLY A 307 -20.55 8.88 14.22
CA GLY A 307 -20.85 8.01 13.09
C GLY A 307 -20.13 6.65 13.15
N GLU A 308 -20.83 5.60 12.75
CA GLU A 308 -20.29 4.24 12.76
C GLU A 308 -19.30 4.02 11.60
N ILE A 309 -18.16 3.38 11.89
CA ILE A 309 -17.30 2.82 10.86
C ILE A 309 -17.96 1.52 10.40
N PRO A 310 -18.18 1.30 9.09
CA PRO A 310 -18.76 0.05 8.62
C PRO A 310 -18.04 -1.17 9.20
N GLY A 311 -18.82 -2.08 9.81
CA GLY A 311 -18.29 -3.27 10.47
C GLY A 311 -17.76 -4.35 9.51
N SER A 312 -17.95 -4.18 8.20
CA SER A 312 -17.46 -5.08 7.17
C SER A 312 -17.28 -4.37 5.83
N VAL A 313 -16.53 -5.00 4.93
CA VAL A 313 -16.42 -4.53 3.53
C VAL A 313 -17.77 -4.62 2.83
N THR A 314 -18.53 -5.70 3.03
CA THR A 314 -19.88 -5.84 2.45
C THR A 314 -20.80 -4.69 2.86
N ALA A 315 -20.84 -4.36 4.16
CA ALA A 315 -21.65 -3.25 4.66
C ALA A 315 -21.23 -1.90 4.06
N LEU A 316 -19.93 -1.69 3.83
CA LEU A 316 -19.43 -0.49 3.16
C LEU A 316 -19.95 -0.37 1.72
N TYR A 317 -19.97 -1.47 0.97
CA TYR A 317 -20.47 -1.50 -0.41
C TYR A 317 -22.00 -1.39 -0.48
N GLU A 318 -22.73 -2.02 0.45
CA GLU A 318 -24.19 -1.90 0.54
C GLU A 318 -24.61 -0.45 0.87
N ALA A 319 -23.91 0.20 1.80
CA ALA A 319 -24.11 1.61 2.13
C ALA A 319 -23.84 2.55 0.94
N ALA A 320 -22.99 2.12 -0.01
CA ALA A 320 -22.69 2.85 -1.24
C ALA A 320 -23.76 2.73 -2.32
N GLY A 321 -24.67 1.78 -2.17
CA GLY A 321 -25.78 1.58 -3.07
C GLY A 321 -25.49 0.58 -4.20
N PRO A 322 -26.49 0.38 -5.08
CA PRO A 322 -26.53 -0.77 -6.00
C PRO A 322 -25.42 -0.74 -7.05
N GLU A 323 -24.94 0.43 -7.46
CA GLU A 323 -23.87 0.54 -8.46
C GLU A 323 -22.52 0.03 -7.92
N ALA A 324 -22.20 0.34 -6.67
CA ALA A 324 -21.00 -0.19 -6.01
C ALA A 324 -21.09 -1.72 -5.83
N VAL A 325 -22.26 -2.22 -5.43
CA VAL A 325 -22.50 -3.68 -5.32
C VAL A 325 -22.35 -4.38 -6.68
N ALA A 326 -22.85 -3.78 -7.76
CA ALA A 326 -22.68 -4.30 -9.11
C ALA A 326 -21.21 -4.29 -9.56
N ALA A 327 -20.46 -3.24 -9.23
CA ALA A 327 -19.02 -3.17 -9.51
C ALA A 327 -18.25 -4.27 -8.74
N LEU A 328 -18.60 -4.51 -7.46
CA LEU A 328 -18.03 -5.61 -6.67
C LEU A 328 -18.34 -6.97 -7.30
N ALA A 329 -19.60 -7.21 -7.71
CA ALA A 329 -19.99 -8.44 -8.38
C ALA A 329 -19.18 -8.66 -9.67
N ARG A 330 -18.94 -7.59 -10.45
CA ARG A 330 -18.10 -7.63 -11.65
C ARG A 330 -16.65 -8.02 -11.34
N LEU A 331 -16.08 -7.48 -10.26
CA LEU A 331 -14.75 -7.87 -9.82
C LEU A 331 -14.70 -9.38 -9.50
N GLN A 332 -15.65 -9.86 -8.70
CA GLN A 332 -15.73 -11.29 -8.31
C GLN A 332 -15.83 -12.22 -9.51
N GLU A 333 -16.60 -11.85 -10.54
CA GLU A 333 -16.69 -12.56 -11.81
C GLU A 333 -15.33 -12.63 -12.53
N LEU A 334 -14.62 -11.51 -12.59
CA LEU A 334 -13.34 -11.40 -13.30
C LEU A 334 -12.20 -12.19 -12.64
N VAL A 335 -12.11 -12.16 -11.31
CA VAL A 335 -11.03 -12.83 -10.57
C VAL A 335 -11.40 -14.23 -10.09
N GLY A 336 -12.69 -14.57 -10.06
CA GLY A 336 -13.18 -15.88 -9.59
C GLY A 336 -13.08 -16.07 -8.07
N LEU A 337 -13.17 -15.00 -7.29
CA LEU A 337 -13.10 -15.03 -5.82
C LEU A 337 -14.37 -14.42 -5.21
N ASP A 338 -14.85 -15.04 -4.14
CA ASP A 338 -15.94 -14.52 -3.30
C ASP A 338 -15.34 -13.74 -2.12
N TYR A 339 -15.38 -12.40 -2.20
CA TYR A 339 -14.79 -11.55 -1.18
C TYR A 339 -15.59 -11.50 0.12
N SER A 340 -16.87 -11.89 0.09
CA SER A 340 -17.69 -11.98 1.31
C SER A 340 -17.19 -13.10 2.23
N ARG A 341 -16.62 -14.17 1.66
CA ARG A 341 -16.00 -15.28 2.41
C ARG A 341 -14.58 -14.95 2.86
N LEU A 342 -13.84 -14.22 2.03
CA LEU A 342 -12.45 -13.87 2.33
C LEU A 342 -12.36 -12.80 3.41
N TYR A 343 -13.31 -11.86 3.43
CA TYR A 343 -13.40 -10.79 4.42
C TYR A 343 -14.76 -10.83 5.12
N PRO A 344 -15.01 -11.88 5.95
CA PRO A 344 -16.28 -12.00 6.63
C PRO A 344 -16.47 -10.82 7.58
N GLY A 345 -17.70 -10.28 7.63
CA GLY A 345 -18.06 -9.28 8.63
C GLY A 345 -18.02 -9.84 10.04
N ASN A 346 -17.87 -8.98 11.04
CA ASN A 346 -17.98 -9.40 12.43
C ASN A 346 -19.43 -9.83 12.73
N PRO A 347 -19.70 -11.11 13.07
CA PRO A 347 -21.06 -11.57 13.38
C PRO A 347 -21.66 -10.90 14.62
N ALA A 348 -20.85 -10.25 15.47
CA ALA A 348 -21.33 -9.50 16.63
C ALA A 348 -22.05 -8.18 16.27
N ALA A 349 -21.90 -7.66 15.05
CA ALA A 349 -22.57 -6.43 14.62
C ALA A 349 -24.02 -6.66 14.13
N THR A 350 -24.45 -7.91 13.94
CA THR A 350 -25.79 -8.26 13.42
C THR A 350 -26.77 -8.76 14.47
N ALA A 351 -26.38 -8.80 15.75
CA ALA A 351 -27.25 -9.25 16.83
C ALA A 351 -27.99 -8.06 17.46
N THR A 352 -29.12 -7.67 16.88
CA THR A 352 -30.09 -6.73 17.49
C THR A 352 -31.04 -7.40 18.49
N ASP A 353 -30.89 -8.69 18.78
CA ASP A 353 -31.79 -9.39 19.71
C ASP A 353 -31.09 -9.74 21.03
N GLY A 354 -31.64 -9.18 22.11
CA GLY A 354 -31.09 -9.17 23.46
C GLY A 354 -31.09 -10.54 24.16
N THR A 355 -30.12 -11.38 23.83
CA THR A 355 -29.71 -12.48 24.70
C THR A 355 -28.20 -12.49 24.87
N ALA A 356 -27.73 -11.81 25.91
CA ALA A 356 -26.34 -11.88 26.36
C ALA A 356 -26.04 -13.30 26.89
N ALA A 357 -25.41 -14.13 26.07
CA ALA A 357 -24.77 -15.36 26.53
C ALA A 357 -23.36 -15.02 27.03
N THR A 358 -23.17 -15.17 28.33
CA THR A 358 -21.89 -15.04 29.04
C THR A 358 -20.91 -16.13 28.60
N ALA A 359 -20.12 -15.85 27.56
CA ALA A 359 -18.96 -16.66 27.21
C ALA A 359 -17.74 -16.22 28.03
N THR A 360 -17.44 -16.99 29.07
CA THR A 360 -16.22 -16.87 29.88
C THR A 360 -14.97 -17.23 29.08
N GLY A 361 -13.96 -16.37 29.13
CA GLY A 361 -12.54 -16.80 29.10
C GLY A 361 -11.98 -17.28 27.76
N GLY A 362 -12.02 -16.44 26.73
CA GLY A 362 -11.22 -16.59 25.51
C GLY A 362 -11.12 -15.22 24.84
N THR A 363 -9.90 -14.75 24.59
CA THR A 363 -9.64 -13.36 24.20
C THR A 363 -10.43 -12.93 22.95
N ALA A 364 -11.26 -11.88 23.10
CA ALA A 364 -11.95 -11.22 21.98
C ALA A 364 -10.98 -10.74 20.87
N ALA A 365 -9.69 -10.63 21.18
CA ALA A 365 -8.62 -10.37 20.22
C ALA A 365 -8.42 -11.50 19.18
N ALA A 366 -8.80 -12.75 19.49
CA ALA A 366 -8.70 -13.88 18.56
C ALA A 366 -9.85 -13.93 17.55
N ALA A 367 -11.05 -13.42 17.92
CA ALA A 367 -12.23 -13.42 17.06
C ALA A 367 -12.28 -12.20 16.09
N ALA A 368 -11.56 -11.12 16.38
CA ALA A 368 -11.46 -9.94 15.51
C ALA A 368 -10.38 -10.07 14.39
N ALA A 369 -9.69 -11.21 14.30
CA ALA A 369 -8.74 -11.50 13.25
C ALA A 369 -9.46 -11.92 11.96
N ALA A 370 -10.08 -10.97 11.25
CA ALA A 370 -10.54 -11.18 9.87
C ALA A 370 -9.32 -11.55 9.00
N ALA A 371 -9.14 -12.86 8.79
CA ALA A 371 -7.91 -13.45 8.30
C ALA A 371 -7.65 -13.04 6.85
N SER A 372 -6.49 -12.43 6.59
CA SER A 372 -5.89 -12.43 5.26
C SER A 372 -5.67 -13.88 4.81
N ASP A 373 -5.65 -14.14 3.50
CA ASP A 373 -5.25 -15.45 2.98
C ASP A 373 -3.92 -15.90 3.64
N PRO A 374 -3.85 -17.10 4.25
CA PRO A 374 -2.68 -17.54 5.01
C PRO A 374 -1.43 -17.70 4.14
N ARG A 375 -1.58 -17.74 2.82
CA ARG A 375 -0.47 -17.79 1.85
C ARG A 375 0.14 -16.41 1.58
N SER A 376 -0.47 -15.33 2.09
CA SER A 376 0.04 -13.97 1.89
C SER A 376 1.49 -13.85 2.34
N ALA A 377 2.31 -13.18 1.52
CA ALA A 377 3.70 -12.91 1.86
C ALA A 377 3.86 -12.05 3.13
N PHE A 378 2.81 -11.33 3.54
CA PHE A 378 2.76 -10.58 4.78
C PHE A 378 1.30 -10.44 5.27
N PRO A 379 1.02 -10.64 6.57
CA PRO A 379 -0.32 -10.47 7.12
C PRO A 379 -0.63 -8.97 7.31
N PHE A 380 -0.96 -8.28 6.21
CA PHE A 380 -1.23 -6.84 6.24
C PHE A 380 -2.36 -6.51 7.22
N ARG A 381 -2.01 -5.71 8.24
CA ARG A 381 -2.94 -5.01 9.13
C ARG A 381 -2.62 -3.54 9.06
N ALA A 382 -3.63 -2.70 8.80
CA ALA A 382 -3.39 -1.26 8.73
C ALA A 382 -3.18 -0.66 10.12
N GLY A 383 -2.62 0.56 10.14
CA GLY A 383 -2.29 1.24 11.37
C GLY A 383 -0.96 1.97 11.28
N SER A 384 -0.84 3.12 11.94
CA SER A 384 0.44 3.83 12.03
C SER A 384 1.40 3.14 12.99
N GLY A 385 0.89 2.50 14.06
CA GLY A 385 1.67 1.67 14.97
C GLY A 385 2.16 0.37 14.34
N GLU A 386 1.32 -0.31 13.55
CA GLU A 386 1.76 -1.47 12.75
C GLU A 386 2.81 -1.08 11.70
N ALA A 387 2.61 0.06 11.02
CA ALA A 387 3.58 0.58 10.06
C ALA A 387 4.96 0.81 10.69
N LEU A 388 4.99 1.45 11.87
CA LEU A 388 6.23 1.72 12.61
C LEU A 388 6.88 0.43 13.10
N ARG A 389 6.10 -0.53 13.64
CA ARG A 389 6.64 -1.85 14.04
C ARG A 389 7.25 -2.59 12.86
N ARG A 390 6.59 -2.61 11.70
CA ARG A 390 7.14 -3.22 10.48
C ARG A 390 8.41 -2.51 10.01
N LEU A 391 8.42 -1.18 10.01
CA LEU A 391 9.60 -0.39 9.65
C LEU A 391 10.78 -0.73 10.57
N ARG A 392 10.56 -0.70 11.90
CA ARG A 392 11.60 -0.96 12.89
C ARG A 392 12.12 -2.39 12.82
N TYR A 393 11.24 -3.37 12.67
CA TYR A 393 11.64 -4.75 12.42
C TYR A 393 12.56 -4.86 11.21
N TYR A 394 12.18 -4.25 10.07
CA TYR A 394 12.94 -4.39 8.83
C TYR A 394 14.28 -3.65 8.87
N VAL A 395 14.31 -2.47 9.49
CA VAL A 395 15.46 -1.56 9.50
C VAL A 395 16.43 -1.86 10.64
N TRP A 396 15.91 -2.19 11.83
CA TRP A 396 16.68 -2.41 13.05
C TRP A 396 16.73 -3.88 13.51
N GLY A 397 15.95 -4.78 12.90
CA GLY A 397 15.88 -6.21 13.28
C GLY A 397 14.92 -6.50 14.44
N SER A 398 14.31 -5.47 15.04
CA SER A 398 13.33 -5.61 16.13
C SER A 398 12.18 -4.62 15.98
N ALA A 399 10.95 -5.09 16.14
CA ALA A 399 9.75 -4.26 16.09
C ALA A 399 9.69 -3.26 17.26
N ASP A 400 10.27 -3.63 18.40
CA ASP A 400 10.26 -2.86 19.65
C ASP A 400 11.54 -2.03 19.82
N TYR A 401 12.35 -1.89 18.76
CA TYR A 401 13.57 -1.10 18.84
C TYR A 401 13.28 0.35 19.27
N ASP A 402 14.03 0.81 20.26
CA ASP A 402 14.03 2.20 20.71
C ASP A 402 15.25 2.93 20.11
N PRO A 403 15.04 3.88 19.18
CA PRO A 403 16.11 4.69 18.60
C PRO A 403 16.88 5.53 19.63
N GLU A 404 16.27 5.85 20.77
CA GLU A 404 16.89 6.66 21.82
C GLU A 404 17.74 5.83 22.80
N ALA A 405 17.52 4.51 22.86
CA ALA A 405 18.24 3.61 23.77
C ALA A 405 19.72 3.41 23.39
N GLY A 406 20.13 3.83 22.18
CA GLY A 406 21.53 3.94 21.79
C GLY A 406 22.24 2.61 21.48
N ALA A 407 22.83 2.56 20.29
CA ALA A 407 23.54 1.45 19.65
C ALA A 407 22.65 0.36 19.01
N LEU A 408 22.76 0.24 17.69
CA LEU A 408 22.40 -0.97 16.96
C LEU A 408 23.31 -2.09 17.51
N ALA A 409 22.73 -3.11 18.14
CA ALA A 409 23.49 -4.23 18.70
C ALA A 409 24.06 -5.11 17.57
N LEU A 410 25.10 -4.62 16.91
CA LEU A 410 25.82 -5.33 15.88
C LEU A 410 27.08 -5.97 16.47
N PRO A 411 27.40 -7.23 16.14
CA PRO A 411 28.64 -7.86 16.58
C PRO A 411 29.86 -7.09 16.04
N GLU A 412 30.89 -6.86 16.85
CA GLU A 412 32.06 -6.08 16.43
C GLU A 412 33.03 -6.91 15.55
N GLY A 413 33.54 -6.29 14.48
CA GLY A 413 34.71 -6.78 13.72
C GLY A 413 34.50 -8.07 12.91
N GLN A 414 35.52 -8.94 12.84
CA GLN A 414 35.53 -10.13 11.99
C GLN A 414 34.51 -11.21 12.36
N GLN A 415 33.92 -11.16 13.57
CA GLN A 415 32.88 -12.10 14.00
C GLN A 415 31.58 -11.97 13.17
N GLN A 416 31.34 -10.83 12.52
CA GLN A 416 30.21 -10.61 11.62
C GLN A 416 30.26 -11.41 10.32
N LEU A 417 31.46 -11.71 9.80
CA LEU A 417 31.62 -12.47 8.55
C LEU A 417 31.22 -13.95 8.70
N GLN A 418 31.01 -14.42 9.93
CA GLN A 418 30.61 -15.79 10.25
C GLN A 418 29.12 -15.90 10.65
N GLN A 419 28.43 -14.77 10.84
CA GLN A 419 27.01 -14.75 11.17
C GLN A 419 26.16 -15.00 9.91
N PRO A 420 25.11 -15.84 9.98
CA PRO A 420 24.17 -15.99 8.88
C PRO A 420 23.52 -14.64 8.56
N LEU A 421 23.31 -14.31 7.28
CA LEU A 421 22.64 -13.06 6.87
C LEU A 421 21.28 -12.85 7.55
N ALA A 422 20.61 -13.95 7.90
CA ALA A 422 19.33 -13.95 8.61
C ALA A 422 19.39 -13.37 10.05
N SER A 423 20.57 -13.21 10.66
CA SER A 423 20.72 -12.59 11.99
C SER A 423 20.96 -11.07 11.93
N LEU A 424 21.12 -10.50 10.74
CA LEU A 424 21.25 -9.05 10.53
C LEU A 424 19.89 -8.41 10.19
N PRO A 425 19.69 -7.11 10.48
CA PRO A 425 18.53 -6.38 10.02
C PRO A 425 18.35 -6.50 8.49
N SER A 426 17.11 -6.73 8.04
CA SER A 426 16.81 -7.02 6.63
C SER A 426 17.20 -5.92 5.65
N LEU A 427 17.23 -4.66 6.10
CA LEU A 427 17.73 -3.54 5.30
C LEU A 427 19.16 -3.77 4.80
N LEU A 428 20.03 -4.45 5.58
CA LEU A 428 21.45 -4.59 5.27
C LEU A 428 21.79 -5.60 4.16
N TYR A 429 20.78 -6.25 3.58
CA TYR A 429 20.90 -7.12 2.40
C TYR A 429 19.72 -6.90 1.43
N PHE A 430 19.14 -5.70 1.44
CA PHE A 430 17.97 -5.35 0.64
C PHE A 430 18.19 -5.61 -0.86
N THR A 431 19.37 -5.35 -1.42
CA THR A 431 19.66 -5.58 -2.84
C THR A 431 19.57 -7.05 -3.26
N ASN A 432 19.88 -7.98 -2.34
CA ASN A 432 19.79 -9.43 -2.57
C ASN A 432 18.34 -9.90 -2.65
N THR A 433 17.48 -9.35 -1.81
CA THR A 433 16.15 -9.91 -1.56
C THR A 433 15.04 -9.16 -2.30
N ARG A 434 15.22 -7.86 -2.59
CA ARG A 434 14.20 -6.97 -3.22
C ARG A 434 13.55 -7.47 -4.51
N ALA A 435 14.20 -8.40 -5.21
CA ALA A 435 13.70 -8.95 -6.46
C ALA A 435 13.06 -10.35 -6.32
N GLN A 436 13.14 -10.96 -5.15
CA GLN A 436 12.51 -12.24 -4.85
C GLN A 436 10.99 -12.08 -4.85
N ALA A 437 10.31 -13.06 -5.43
CA ALA A 437 8.85 -13.03 -5.52
C ALA A 437 8.16 -13.45 -4.22
N VAL A 438 8.85 -14.20 -3.34
CA VAL A 438 8.31 -14.78 -2.11
C VAL A 438 9.09 -14.34 -0.88
N GLY A 439 8.46 -14.42 0.29
CA GLY A 439 9.10 -14.17 1.59
C GLY A 439 8.70 -12.84 2.24
N VAL A 440 8.54 -12.86 3.56
CA VAL A 440 8.18 -11.69 4.37
C VAL A 440 9.23 -10.58 4.18
N ASP A 441 10.51 -10.93 4.21
CA ASP A 441 11.62 -9.96 4.13
C ASP A 441 12.25 -9.82 2.74
N SER A 442 11.59 -10.37 1.71
CA SER A 442 11.93 -10.08 0.32
C SER A 442 11.88 -8.58 -0.01
N SER A 443 11.19 -7.78 0.80
CA SER A 443 11.19 -6.32 0.73
C SER A 443 10.57 -5.75 2.01
N THR A 444 10.57 -4.42 2.15
CA THR A 444 10.05 -3.74 3.35
C THR A 444 8.58 -4.05 3.65
N LYS A 445 7.77 -4.34 2.62
CA LYS A 445 6.29 -4.43 2.71
C LYS A 445 5.63 -3.16 3.26
N LEU A 446 6.30 -2.00 3.17
CA LEU A 446 5.77 -0.72 3.68
C LEU A 446 4.82 -0.01 2.70
N SER A 447 4.71 -0.49 1.46
CA SER A 447 3.95 0.21 0.42
C SER A 447 2.47 0.44 0.75
N PRO A 448 1.70 -0.50 1.36
CA PRO A 448 0.31 -0.22 1.74
C PRO A 448 0.19 0.88 2.80
N PHE A 449 1.11 0.85 3.78
CA PHE A 449 1.14 1.85 4.84
C PHE A 449 1.48 3.25 4.31
N CYS A 450 2.38 3.35 3.32
CA CYS A 450 2.66 4.62 2.64
C CYS A 450 1.47 5.10 1.80
N ALA A 451 0.78 4.20 1.09
CA ALA A 451 -0.36 4.55 0.25
C ALA A 451 -1.56 5.06 1.07
N LEU A 452 -1.87 4.41 2.20
CA LEU A 452 -2.91 4.86 3.14
C LEU A 452 -2.46 6.06 4.02
N GLY A 453 -1.17 6.40 3.96
CA GLY A 453 -0.57 7.47 4.75
C GLY A 453 -0.50 7.16 6.25
N CYS A 454 -0.37 5.88 6.63
CA CYS A 454 -0.06 5.42 7.98
C CYS A 454 1.39 5.74 8.38
N ILE A 455 2.29 5.85 7.40
CA ILE A 455 3.68 6.27 7.58
C ILE A 455 4.15 7.12 6.41
N THR A 456 4.96 8.15 6.66
CA THR A 456 5.49 9.02 5.60
C THR A 456 6.78 8.49 5.00
N PRO A 457 7.10 8.86 3.74
CA PRO A 457 8.43 8.64 3.18
C PRO A 457 9.53 9.30 4.03
N ARG A 458 9.26 10.47 4.64
CA ARG A 458 10.21 11.17 5.51
C ARG A 458 10.54 10.36 6.75
N ARG A 459 9.53 9.76 7.40
CA ARG A 459 9.76 8.91 8.58
C ARG A 459 10.57 7.67 8.24
N ILE A 460 10.26 7.01 7.12
CA ILE A 460 11.06 5.87 6.63
C ILE A 460 12.50 6.31 6.38
N TYR A 461 12.70 7.43 5.68
CA TYR A 461 14.03 7.95 5.38
C TYR A 461 14.83 8.27 6.64
N GLN A 462 14.23 8.91 7.65
CA GLN A 462 14.91 9.22 8.91
C GLN A 462 15.42 7.96 9.64
N GLU A 463 14.61 6.89 9.70
CA GLU A 463 15.02 5.62 10.32
C GLU A 463 16.15 4.94 9.50
N VAL A 464 16.08 5.01 8.16
CA VAL A 464 17.14 4.54 7.26
C VAL A 464 18.44 5.33 7.46
N GLU A 465 18.37 6.66 7.59
CA GLU A 465 19.54 7.50 7.90
C GLU A 465 20.14 7.17 9.26
N ALA A 466 19.30 6.95 10.27
CA ALA A 466 19.76 6.57 11.59
C ALA A 466 20.53 5.23 11.56
N VAL A 467 20.04 4.23 10.83
CA VAL A 467 20.79 2.97 10.60
C VAL A 467 22.06 3.22 9.79
N ARG A 468 22.04 4.06 8.75
CA ARG A 468 23.24 4.40 8.00
C ARG A 468 24.32 4.99 8.91
N VAL A 469 23.96 5.91 9.79
CA VAL A 469 24.89 6.52 10.76
C VAL A 469 25.40 5.47 11.75
N ALA A 470 24.52 4.65 12.32
CA ALA A 470 24.89 3.60 13.26
C ALA A 470 25.82 2.55 12.64
N ALA A 471 25.50 2.07 11.43
CA ALA A 471 26.31 1.08 10.72
C ALA A 471 27.67 1.64 10.29
N LYS A 472 27.74 2.94 9.93
CA LYS A 472 29.00 3.63 9.66
C LYS A 472 29.86 3.75 10.93
N ALA A 473 29.25 4.10 12.06
CA ALA A 473 29.95 4.20 13.35
C ALA A 473 30.51 2.83 13.81
N ALA A 474 29.75 1.76 13.59
CA ALA A 474 30.14 0.38 13.93
C ALA A 474 31.06 -0.29 12.89
N ALA A 475 31.48 0.41 11.83
CA ALA A 475 32.36 -0.10 10.77
C ALA A 475 31.89 -1.43 10.13
N VAL A 476 30.58 -1.59 9.98
CA VAL A 476 29.93 -2.87 9.65
C VAL A 476 30.15 -3.24 8.18
N PRO A 477 30.83 -4.35 7.86
CA PRO A 477 30.82 -4.92 6.52
C PRO A 477 29.48 -5.62 6.26
N CYS A 478 28.80 -5.28 5.16
CA CYS A 478 27.53 -5.91 4.74
C CYS A 478 27.72 -6.73 3.44
N SER A 479 26.80 -7.65 3.17
CA SER A 479 26.94 -8.76 2.23
C SER A 479 26.35 -8.54 0.82
N VAL A 480 27.11 -8.97 -0.20
CA VAL A 480 26.73 -9.61 -1.48
C VAL A 480 25.68 -8.94 -2.41
N GLY A 481 25.94 -7.77 -2.99
CA GLY A 481 25.03 -7.14 -3.97
C GLY A 481 25.64 -6.93 -5.35
N ALA A 482 24.97 -7.40 -6.42
CA ALA A 482 25.39 -7.22 -7.82
C ALA A 482 25.40 -5.74 -8.25
N GLU A 483 26.40 -5.36 -9.04
CA GLU A 483 26.60 -3.99 -9.50
C GLU A 483 25.34 -3.33 -10.10
N ALA A 484 25.23 -2.03 -9.87
CA ALA A 484 24.33 -1.13 -10.57
C ALA A 484 24.73 -1.01 -12.06
N GLY A 485 24.36 -2.02 -12.86
CA GLY A 485 24.49 -2.04 -14.31
C GLY A 485 23.23 -2.63 -14.92
N GLY A 486 22.61 -1.92 -15.85
CA GLY A 486 21.40 -2.40 -16.52
C GLY A 486 21.65 -3.74 -17.23
N GLY A 487 20.79 -4.72 -16.96
CA GLY A 487 20.60 -5.91 -17.79
C GLY A 487 21.51 -7.10 -17.45
N GLY A 488 20.89 -8.16 -16.93
CA GLY A 488 21.26 -9.55 -17.19
C GLY A 488 22.55 -10.09 -16.56
N GLY A 489 22.39 -11.11 -15.72
CA GLY A 489 23.43 -12.12 -15.46
C GLY A 489 23.88 -12.17 -14.01
N GLY A 490 23.78 -13.36 -13.42
CA GLY A 490 24.46 -13.70 -12.17
C GLY A 490 25.96 -13.46 -12.30
N GLY A 491 26.46 -12.48 -11.56
CA GLY A 491 27.86 -12.20 -11.34
C GLY A 491 28.21 -12.45 -9.88
N ALA A 492 29.45 -12.87 -9.63
CA ALA A 492 29.95 -13.22 -8.31
C ALA A 492 29.77 -12.10 -7.27
N ALA A 493 29.52 -12.53 -6.04
CA ALA A 493 29.30 -11.72 -4.85
C ALA A 493 30.42 -10.72 -4.55
N HIS A 494 30.15 -9.42 -4.69
CA HIS A 494 31.00 -8.35 -4.14
C HIS A 494 30.29 -7.65 -2.98
N LEU A 495 31.05 -7.27 -1.95
CA LEU A 495 30.58 -6.65 -0.71
C LEU A 495 30.12 -5.21 -0.98
N LEU A 496 28.87 -4.87 -0.67
CA LEU A 496 28.40 -3.48 -0.61
C LEU A 496 28.43 -2.99 0.85
N PRO A 497 28.93 -1.78 1.14
CA PRO A 497 28.94 -1.25 2.50
C PRO A 497 27.50 -0.90 2.93
N ALA A 498 27.16 -1.00 4.22
CA ALA A 498 25.82 -0.68 4.77
C ALA A 498 25.17 0.63 4.24
N PRO A 499 25.93 1.72 3.98
CA PRO A 499 25.38 2.92 3.35
C PRO A 499 24.78 2.71 1.95
N ALA A 500 25.33 1.78 1.15
CA ALA A 500 24.83 1.52 -0.21
C ALA A 500 23.47 0.81 -0.20
N GLU A 501 23.19 -0.06 0.76
CA GLU A 501 21.88 -0.69 0.93
C GLU A 501 20.81 0.34 1.34
N CYS A 502 21.18 1.25 2.24
CA CYS A 502 20.35 2.39 2.61
C CYS A 502 20.05 3.29 1.40
N ASP A 503 21.04 3.51 0.52
CA ASP A 503 20.86 4.28 -0.72
C ASP A 503 19.86 3.63 -1.67
N TRP A 504 19.84 2.30 -1.73
CA TRP A 504 18.85 1.58 -2.55
C TRP A 504 17.44 1.79 -2.03
N LEU A 505 17.18 1.69 -0.72
CA LEU A 505 15.85 1.95 -0.19
C LEU A 505 15.44 3.43 -0.37
N ALA A 506 16.35 4.37 -0.06
CA ALA A 506 16.12 5.80 -0.29
C ALA A 506 15.83 6.11 -1.77
N MET A 507 16.51 5.42 -2.70
CA MET A 507 16.21 5.51 -4.13
C MET A 507 14.77 5.10 -4.43
N HIS A 508 14.23 4.03 -3.83
CA HIS A 508 12.84 3.62 -4.10
C HIS A 508 11.82 4.66 -3.62
N LEU A 509 12.10 5.36 -2.51
CA LEU A 509 11.29 6.51 -2.07
C LEU A 509 11.36 7.65 -3.09
N CYS A 510 12.55 7.95 -3.62
CA CYS A 510 12.74 8.94 -4.68
C CYS A 510 12.02 8.58 -5.99
N ILE A 511 11.96 7.29 -6.34
CA ILE A 511 11.17 6.80 -7.49
C ILE A 511 9.68 7.06 -7.28
N ARG A 512 9.16 6.85 -6.07
CA ARG A 512 7.77 7.16 -5.74
C ARG A 512 7.47 8.66 -5.88
N ASP A 513 8.38 9.51 -5.40
CA ASP A 513 8.28 10.96 -5.60
C ASP A 513 8.27 11.33 -7.09
N PHE A 514 9.16 10.74 -7.88
CA PHE A 514 9.23 10.98 -9.32
C PHE A 514 7.88 10.73 -10.01
N TRP A 515 7.20 9.63 -9.67
CA TRP A 515 5.87 9.35 -10.22
C TRP A 515 4.80 10.35 -9.76
N THR A 516 4.84 10.74 -8.48
CA THR A 516 3.94 11.78 -7.94
C THR A 516 4.09 13.10 -8.69
N TYR A 517 5.33 13.53 -8.92
CA TYR A 517 5.61 14.76 -9.67
C TYR A 517 5.34 14.63 -11.17
N THR A 518 5.50 13.43 -11.74
CA THR A 518 5.12 13.16 -13.14
C THR A 518 3.62 13.36 -13.33
N VAL A 519 2.79 12.84 -12.42
CA VAL A 519 1.34 13.08 -12.45
C VAL A 519 1.01 14.57 -12.32
N LEU A 520 1.62 15.27 -11.37
CA LEU A 520 1.38 16.71 -11.20
C LEU A 520 1.73 17.53 -12.45
N LYS A 521 2.73 17.09 -13.21
CA LYS A 521 3.15 17.73 -14.47
C LYS A 521 2.24 17.37 -15.63
N GLU A 522 2.01 16.08 -15.85
CA GLU A 522 1.37 15.56 -17.07
C GLU A 522 -0.17 15.47 -16.94
N GLY A 523 -0.70 15.54 -15.70
CA GLY A 523 -2.12 15.55 -15.42
C GLY A 523 -2.86 14.34 -15.99
N LEU A 524 -4.02 14.59 -16.62
CA LEU A 524 -4.89 13.55 -17.19
C LEU A 524 -4.26 12.76 -18.34
N ALA A 525 -3.15 13.23 -18.93
CA ALA A 525 -2.41 12.45 -19.94
C ALA A 525 -1.90 11.11 -19.36
N THR A 526 -1.69 11.03 -18.04
CA THR A 526 -1.31 9.79 -17.35
C THR A 526 -2.41 8.72 -17.35
N LEU A 527 -3.66 9.10 -17.64
CA LEU A 527 -4.83 8.20 -17.70
C LEU A 527 -5.30 7.93 -19.15
N ASP A 528 -4.75 8.64 -20.14
CA ASP A 528 -5.09 8.52 -21.55
C ASP A 528 -4.50 7.23 -22.16
N GLU A 529 -5.15 6.61 -23.13
CA GLU A 529 -4.60 5.39 -23.78
C GLU A 529 -3.24 5.58 -24.44
N ARG A 530 -2.94 6.80 -24.87
CA ARG A 530 -1.66 7.20 -25.48
C ARG A 530 -0.56 7.43 -24.44
N GLY A 531 -0.93 7.44 -23.16
CA GLY A 531 -0.06 7.77 -22.04
C GLY A 531 0.59 9.16 -22.15
N ILE A 532 1.58 9.41 -21.31
CA ILE A 532 2.33 10.68 -21.29
C ILE A 532 3.18 10.92 -22.55
N VAL A 533 3.46 9.87 -23.32
CA VAL A 533 4.13 9.98 -24.63
C VAL A 533 3.20 10.60 -25.69
N GLY A 534 1.87 10.43 -25.55
CA GLY A 534 0.87 11.07 -26.40
C GLY A 534 0.80 10.56 -27.85
N GLN A 535 1.56 9.51 -28.18
CA GLN A 535 1.57 8.92 -29.53
C GLN A 535 0.35 7.99 -29.71
N PRO A 536 -0.31 7.99 -30.87
CA PRO A 536 -1.40 7.06 -31.15
C PRO A 536 -0.95 5.59 -31.05
N VAL A 537 -1.68 4.79 -30.29
CA VAL A 537 -1.47 3.34 -30.17
C VAL A 537 -2.82 2.64 -30.34
N SER A 538 -2.87 1.59 -31.16
CA SER A 538 -4.06 0.75 -31.30
C SER A 538 -3.97 -0.42 -30.32
N TRP A 539 -4.83 -0.39 -29.30
CA TRP A 539 -4.91 -1.44 -28.29
C TRP A 539 -6.01 -2.45 -28.63
N ARG A 540 -5.75 -3.74 -28.39
CA ARG A 540 -6.78 -4.78 -28.40
C ARG A 540 -7.67 -4.66 -27.16
N ARG A 541 -8.90 -5.11 -27.30
CA ARG A 541 -9.92 -5.09 -26.24
C ARG A 541 -10.70 -6.39 -26.22
N ASP A 542 -9.97 -7.48 -25.98
CA ASP A 542 -10.52 -8.83 -25.95
C ASP A 542 -10.94 -9.19 -24.51
N PRO A 543 -12.26 -9.33 -24.23
CA PRO A 543 -12.75 -9.59 -22.88
C PRO A 543 -12.40 -10.99 -22.38
N GLU A 544 -12.20 -11.98 -23.26
CA GLU A 544 -11.84 -13.34 -22.85
C GLU A 544 -10.39 -13.40 -22.42
N VAL A 545 -9.49 -12.80 -23.22
CA VAL A 545 -8.06 -12.66 -22.88
C VAL A 545 -7.90 -11.92 -21.55
N LEU A 546 -8.66 -10.83 -21.36
CA LEU A 546 -8.65 -10.06 -20.13
C LEU A 546 -9.13 -10.88 -18.94
N ALA A 547 -10.28 -11.56 -19.04
CA ALA A 547 -10.83 -12.37 -17.95
C ALA A 547 -9.83 -13.47 -17.51
N ARG A 548 -9.12 -14.07 -18.46
CA ARG A 548 -8.09 -15.07 -18.19
C ARG A 548 -6.86 -14.49 -17.51
N TRP A 549 -6.43 -13.29 -17.92
CA TRP A 549 -5.36 -12.57 -17.23
C TRP A 549 -5.77 -12.19 -15.80
N CYS A 550 -6.96 -11.61 -15.60
CA CYS A 550 -7.48 -11.23 -14.28
C CYS A 550 -7.57 -12.41 -13.31
N SER A 551 -8.00 -13.58 -13.79
CA SER A 551 -8.19 -14.79 -12.98
C SER A 551 -6.92 -15.66 -12.82
N GLY A 552 -5.78 -15.26 -13.40
CA GLY A 552 -4.56 -16.07 -13.36
C GLY A 552 -4.72 -17.42 -14.05
N ARG A 553 -5.23 -17.39 -15.29
CA ARG A 553 -5.46 -18.54 -16.18
C ARG A 553 -4.92 -18.28 -17.59
N THR A 554 -3.77 -17.63 -17.66
CA THR A 554 -3.09 -17.29 -18.92
C THR A 554 -2.37 -18.48 -19.55
N GLY A 555 -2.06 -19.51 -18.76
CA GLY A 555 -1.21 -20.61 -19.21
C GLY A 555 0.29 -20.35 -18.96
N LEU A 556 0.64 -19.25 -18.28
CA LEU A 556 2.00 -18.88 -17.91
C LEU A 556 2.14 -18.85 -16.37
N PRO A 557 2.74 -19.88 -15.74
CA PRO A 557 2.64 -20.10 -14.29
C PRO A 557 3.11 -18.93 -13.43
N PHE A 558 4.21 -18.27 -13.81
CA PHE A 558 4.70 -17.13 -13.04
C PHE A 558 3.70 -15.96 -13.05
N VAL A 559 3.02 -15.71 -14.17
CA VAL A 559 1.98 -14.67 -14.25
C VAL A 559 0.74 -15.10 -13.48
N ASP A 560 0.29 -16.34 -13.67
CA ASP A 560 -0.92 -16.86 -13.05
C ASP A 560 -0.82 -16.86 -11.53
N ALA A 561 0.33 -17.29 -10.98
CA ALA A 561 0.61 -17.25 -9.55
C ALA A 561 0.55 -15.83 -8.98
N ASN A 562 1.16 -14.85 -9.67
CA ASN A 562 1.12 -13.45 -9.25
C ASN A 562 -0.31 -12.88 -9.31
N MET A 563 -1.07 -13.15 -10.37
CA MET A 563 -2.45 -12.64 -10.49
C MET A 563 -3.38 -13.23 -9.41
N ARG A 564 -3.19 -14.51 -9.05
CA ARG A 564 -3.91 -15.14 -7.92
C ARG A 564 -3.47 -14.59 -6.55
N GLU A 565 -2.17 -14.34 -6.36
CA GLU A 565 -1.65 -13.65 -5.16
C GLU A 565 -2.30 -12.27 -5.01
N LEU A 566 -2.32 -11.47 -6.07
CA LEU A 566 -2.94 -10.14 -6.06
C LEU A 566 -4.42 -10.22 -5.71
N ALA A 567 -5.17 -11.12 -6.34
CA ALA A 567 -6.60 -11.24 -6.11
C ALA A 567 -6.95 -11.63 -4.67
N ALA A 568 -6.17 -12.52 -4.05
CA ALA A 568 -6.45 -13.02 -2.70
C ALA A 568 -5.85 -12.16 -1.58
N THR A 569 -4.74 -11.45 -1.83
CA THR A 569 -4.00 -10.74 -0.77
C THR A 569 -4.05 -9.23 -0.92
N GLY A 570 -4.36 -8.73 -2.12
CA GLY A 570 -4.22 -7.33 -2.48
C GLY A 570 -2.76 -6.86 -2.56
N TRP A 571 -1.79 -7.76 -2.59
CA TRP A 571 -0.38 -7.42 -2.76
C TRP A 571 0.25 -8.30 -3.85
N MET A 572 1.27 -7.74 -4.51
CA MET A 572 2.09 -8.45 -5.49
C MET A 572 3.51 -7.88 -5.44
N SER A 573 4.52 -8.75 -5.54
CA SER A 573 5.93 -8.31 -5.62
C SER A 573 6.15 -7.37 -6.81
N ASN A 574 7.09 -6.42 -6.68
CA ASN A 574 7.42 -5.51 -7.80
C ASN A 574 7.83 -6.29 -9.05
N ARG A 575 8.55 -7.42 -8.90
CA ARG A 575 8.93 -8.30 -10.01
C ARG A 575 7.70 -8.92 -10.69
N GLY A 576 6.73 -9.36 -9.91
CA GLY A 576 5.44 -9.82 -10.40
C GLY A 576 4.73 -8.75 -11.24
N ARG A 577 4.57 -7.55 -10.67
CA ARG A 577 3.87 -6.43 -11.32
C ARG A 577 4.47 -6.08 -12.68
N GLN A 578 5.79 -6.06 -12.78
CA GLN A 578 6.51 -5.84 -14.04
C GLN A 578 6.18 -6.87 -15.11
N ASN A 579 6.13 -8.15 -14.72
CA ASN A 579 5.88 -9.26 -15.64
C ASN A 579 4.42 -9.28 -16.12
N VAL A 580 3.45 -9.16 -15.20
CA VAL A 580 2.04 -9.22 -15.57
C VAL A 580 1.62 -8.00 -16.40
N ALA A 581 2.17 -6.82 -16.11
CA ALA A 581 1.94 -5.61 -16.90
C ALA A 581 2.58 -5.70 -18.30
N SER A 582 3.83 -6.17 -18.37
CA SER A 582 4.50 -6.39 -19.66
C SER A 582 3.76 -7.42 -20.51
N LEU A 583 3.31 -8.54 -19.93
CA LEU A 583 2.53 -9.54 -20.68
C LEU A 583 1.26 -8.89 -21.27
N LEU A 584 0.47 -8.21 -20.43
CA LEU A 584 -0.80 -7.63 -20.86
C LEU A 584 -0.63 -6.61 -22.00
N ALA A 585 0.31 -5.67 -21.82
CA ALA A 585 0.48 -4.57 -22.76
C ALA A 585 1.36 -4.92 -23.98
N LYS A 586 2.44 -5.71 -23.81
CA LYS A 586 3.39 -5.97 -24.90
C LYS A 586 3.11 -7.25 -25.66
N ASP A 587 2.69 -8.30 -24.97
CA ASP A 587 2.55 -9.63 -25.57
C ASP A 587 1.13 -9.85 -26.06
N LEU A 588 0.16 -9.53 -25.20
CA LEU A 588 -1.26 -9.65 -25.48
C LEU A 588 -1.83 -8.40 -26.17
N GLN A 589 -1.07 -7.30 -26.18
CA GLN A 589 -1.44 -6.01 -26.78
C GLN A 589 -2.80 -5.47 -26.33
N GLN A 590 -3.21 -5.80 -25.09
CA GLN A 590 -4.47 -5.31 -24.53
C GLN A 590 -4.31 -3.89 -24.01
N ASP A 591 -5.41 -3.15 -23.97
CA ASP A 591 -5.48 -1.80 -23.41
C ASP A 591 -4.95 -1.79 -21.97
N TRP A 592 -3.78 -1.16 -21.78
CA TRP A 592 -3.06 -1.17 -20.50
C TRP A 592 -3.89 -0.61 -19.35
N ARG A 593 -4.86 0.27 -19.65
CA ARG A 593 -5.72 0.91 -18.64
C ARG A 593 -6.62 -0.11 -17.94
N TRP A 594 -6.97 -1.22 -18.58
CA TRP A 594 -7.70 -2.32 -17.91
C TRP A 594 -6.86 -2.97 -16.82
N GLY A 595 -5.57 -3.17 -17.08
CA GLY A 595 -4.64 -3.65 -16.07
C GLY A 595 -4.44 -2.64 -14.94
N ALA A 596 -4.33 -1.35 -15.28
CA ALA A 596 -4.22 -0.26 -14.30
C ALA A 596 -5.45 -0.16 -13.39
N GLU A 597 -6.66 -0.30 -13.94
CA GLU A 597 -7.92 -0.31 -13.18
C GLU A 597 -8.05 -1.53 -12.28
N LEU A 598 -7.66 -2.72 -12.74
CA LEU A 598 -7.66 -3.91 -11.89
C LEU A 598 -6.66 -3.76 -10.73
N PHE A 599 -5.47 -3.24 -11.02
CA PHE A 599 -4.46 -2.96 -10.00
C PHE A 599 -4.92 -1.87 -9.03
N GLU A 600 -5.57 -0.83 -9.53
CA GLU A 600 -6.17 0.21 -8.69
C GLU A 600 -7.21 -0.39 -7.74
N CYS A 601 -8.05 -1.31 -8.24
CA CYS A 601 -9.03 -2.02 -7.46
C CYS A 601 -8.41 -2.90 -6.37
N LEU A 602 -7.49 -3.79 -6.74
CA LEU A 602 -7.02 -4.88 -5.86
C LEU A 602 -5.87 -4.49 -4.94
N LEU A 603 -4.97 -3.60 -5.37
CA LEU A 603 -3.76 -3.33 -4.60
C LEU A 603 -4.05 -2.58 -3.30
N LEU A 604 -3.63 -3.15 -2.18
CA LEU A 604 -3.53 -2.51 -0.87
C LEU A 604 -2.71 -1.21 -0.94
N ASP A 605 -1.70 -1.19 -1.80
CA ASP A 605 -0.78 -0.08 -1.98
C ASP A 605 -1.01 0.72 -3.27
N SER A 606 -2.19 0.59 -3.90
CA SER A 606 -2.45 1.42 -5.07
C SER A 606 -2.49 2.89 -4.64
N ASP A 607 -1.53 3.62 -5.20
CA ASP A 607 -1.46 5.07 -5.28
C ASP A 607 -1.60 5.41 -6.75
N VAL A 608 -2.47 6.35 -7.09
CA VAL A 608 -2.81 6.63 -8.48
C VAL A 608 -1.59 7.04 -9.31
N ALA A 609 -0.67 7.83 -8.73
CA ALA A 609 0.51 8.26 -9.45
C ALA A 609 1.49 7.10 -9.66
N VAL A 610 1.76 6.34 -8.60
CA VAL A 610 2.67 5.20 -8.69
C VAL A 610 2.10 4.13 -9.62
N ASN A 611 0.82 3.81 -9.52
CA ASN A 611 0.18 2.77 -10.31
C ASN A 611 0.17 3.15 -11.80
N TYR A 612 -0.45 4.28 -12.16
CA TYR A 612 -0.65 4.64 -13.56
C TYR A 612 0.66 4.99 -14.26
N CYS A 613 1.61 5.67 -13.60
CA CYS A 613 2.91 5.94 -14.21
C CYS A 613 3.75 4.67 -14.43
N ASN A 614 3.70 3.68 -13.51
CA ASN A 614 4.33 2.38 -13.77
C ASN A 614 3.67 1.65 -14.94
N TRP A 615 2.34 1.68 -15.04
CA TRP A 615 1.64 1.09 -16.18
C TRP A 615 2.00 1.78 -17.50
N ASN A 616 2.07 3.11 -17.54
CA ASN A 616 2.58 3.86 -18.69
C ASN A 616 3.99 3.38 -19.08
N TYR A 617 4.88 3.25 -18.09
CA TYR A 617 6.26 2.81 -18.27
C TYR A 617 6.35 1.41 -18.90
N PHE A 618 5.62 0.41 -18.36
CA PHE A 618 5.67 -0.97 -18.87
C PHE A 618 4.84 -1.19 -20.14
N ALA A 619 3.82 -0.37 -20.38
CA ALA A 619 3.09 -0.36 -21.65
C ALA A 619 3.88 0.32 -22.78
N GLY A 620 4.97 1.04 -22.45
CA GLY A 620 5.80 1.78 -23.41
C GLY A 620 5.12 3.03 -23.97
N VAL A 621 4.14 3.56 -23.23
CA VAL A 621 3.50 4.86 -23.47
C VAL A 621 3.93 5.90 -22.43
N GLY A 622 4.98 5.58 -21.66
CA GLY A 622 5.61 6.43 -20.68
C GLY A 622 7.10 6.63 -20.93
N ASN A 623 7.78 7.20 -19.92
CA ASN A 623 9.20 7.58 -20.03
C ASN A 623 10.17 6.40 -19.80
N ASP A 624 9.95 5.24 -20.45
CA ASP A 624 10.94 4.17 -20.52
C ASP A 624 11.85 4.35 -21.74
N PRO A 625 13.11 4.82 -21.58
CA PRO A 625 14.02 4.98 -22.72
C PRO A 625 14.42 3.64 -23.37
N ARG A 626 14.11 2.50 -22.75
CA ARG A 626 14.52 1.17 -23.21
C ARG A 626 13.37 0.35 -23.81
N ASN A 627 12.11 0.76 -23.58
CA ASN A 627 10.90 0.08 -24.04
C ASN A 627 10.97 -1.46 -23.94
N ARG A 628 11.26 -1.98 -22.74
CA ARG A 628 11.60 -3.40 -22.56
C ARG A 628 10.37 -4.31 -22.47
N ARG A 629 10.53 -5.53 -22.99
CA ARG A 629 9.62 -6.66 -22.84
C ARG A 629 10.20 -7.67 -21.84
N PHE A 630 9.36 -8.23 -20.97
CA PHE A 630 9.77 -9.27 -20.01
C PHE A 630 9.38 -10.66 -20.52
N LYS A 631 10.37 -11.56 -20.62
CA LYS A 631 10.16 -12.97 -20.95
C LYS A 631 9.71 -13.74 -19.70
N THR A 632 8.42 -13.94 -19.56
CA THR A 632 7.80 -14.36 -18.28
C THR A 632 8.32 -15.69 -17.75
N VAL A 633 8.55 -16.68 -18.63
CA VAL A 633 9.10 -18.00 -18.25
C VAL A 633 10.53 -17.86 -17.72
N THR A 634 11.40 -17.14 -18.43
CA THR A 634 12.77 -16.89 -17.98
C THR A 634 12.81 -16.09 -16.68
N GLN A 635 11.88 -15.16 -16.49
CA GLN A 635 11.76 -14.39 -15.25
C GLN A 635 11.32 -15.28 -14.08
N GLY A 636 10.37 -16.19 -14.27
CA GLY A 636 9.99 -17.17 -13.26
C GLY A 636 11.18 -18.04 -12.83
N MET A 637 11.90 -18.62 -13.79
CA MET A 637 13.09 -19.42 -13.52
C MET A 637 14.20 -18.65 -12.78
N GLN A 638 14.31 -17.33 -13.00
CA GLN A 638 15.35 -16.51 -12.38
C GLN A 638 14.96 -15.99 -10.98
N TYR A 639 13.69 -15.63 -10.77
CA TYR A 639 13.25 -14.92 -9.55
C TYR A 639 12.37 -15.78 -8.62
N ASP A 640 12.03 -16.98 -9.05
CA ASP A 640 11.33 -18.03 -8.30
C ASP A 640 11.97 -19.39 -8.64
N GLU A 641 13.30 -19.51 -8.47
CA GLU A 641 14.10 -20.67 -8.92
C GLU A 641 13.52 -22.01 -8.45
N ASP A 642 13.14 -22.10 -7.17
CA ASP A 642 12.52 -23.28 -6.55
C ASP A 642 11.01 -23.40 -6.82
N ALA A 643 10.45 -22.50 -7.63
CA ALA A 643 9.05 -22.43 -7.99
C ALA A 643 8.11 -22.44 -6.77
N VAL A 644 8.49 -21.70 -5.72
CA VAL A 644 7.75 -21.61 -4.45
C VAL A 644 6.50 -20.76 -4.65
N LEU A 645 6.60 -19.64 -5.37
CA LEU A 645 5.44 -18.81 -5.69
C LEU A 645 4.43 -19.63 -6.50
N ALA A 646 4.91 -20.29 -7.55
CA ALA A 646 4.09 -21.13 -8.41
C ALA A 646 3.41 -22.25 -7.61
N ALA A 647 4.13 -22.99 -6.77
CA ALA A 647 3.55 -24.05 -5.96
C ALA A 647 2.51 -23.54 -4.93
N THR A 648 2.73 -22.34 -4.38
CA THR A 648 1.84 -21.75 -3.37
C THR A 648 0.51 -21.31 -3.96
N TRP A 649 0.54 -20.70 -5.16
CA TRP A 649 -0.63 -20.08 -5.78
C TRP A 649 -1.26 -20.92 -6.90
N LEU A 650 -0.53 -21.91 -7.40
CA LEU A 650 -0.97 -22.92 -8.38
C LEU A 650 -0.81 -24.33 -7.76
N PRO A 651 -1.63 -24.70 -6.77
CA PRO A 651 -1.55 -26.01 -6.13
C PRO A 651 -1.65 -27.17 -7.13
N GLU A 652 -2.35 -26.96 -8.26
CA GLU A 652 -2.42 -27.90 -9.37
C GLU A 652 -1.06 -28.24 -10.00
N LEU A 653 -0.04 -27.37 -9.84
CA LEU A 653 1.33 -27.59 -10.32
C LEU A 653 2.30 -27.95 -9.20
N ALA A 654 1.90 -27.92 -7.93
CA ALA A 654 2.81 -28.07 -6.78
C ALA A 654 3.58 -29.41 -6.77
N HIS A 655 3.00 -30.47 -7.36
CA HIS A 655 3.62 -31.79 -7.43
C HIS A 655 4.70 -31.93 -8.51
N LEU A 656 4.79 -30.97 -9.44
CA LEU A 656 5.82 -30.99 -10.48
C LEU A 656 7.17 -30.54 -9.90
N PRO A 657 8.30 -31.00 -10.46
CA PRO A 657 9.62 -30.44 -10.13
C PRO A 657 9.67 -28.95 -10.55
N PRO A 658 10.48 -28.10 -9.86
CA PRO A 658 10.47 -26.65 -10.06
C PRO A 658 10.56 -26.17 -11.52
N ARG A 659 11.42 -26.81 -12.32
CA ARG A 659 11.56 -26.50 -13.74
C ARG A 659 10.26 -26.71 -14.53
N LEU A 660 9.56 -27.80 -14.26
CA LEU A 660 8.28 -28.12 -14.90
C LEU A 660 7.12 -27.28 -14.34
N ARG A 661 7.22 -26.76 -13.11
CA ARG A 661 6.25 -25.77 -12.61
C ARG A 661 6.30 -24.47 -13.42
N HIS A 662 7.47 -24.06 -13.90
CA HIS A 662 7.62 -22.88 -14.75
C HIS A 662 7.26 -23.13 -16.22
N ALA A 663 7.38 -24.38 -16.68
CA ALA A 663 7.12 -24.78 -18.06
C ALA A 663 6.40 -26.14 -18.14
N PRO A 664 5.13 -26.23 -17.69
CA PRO A 664 4.39 -27.49 -17.62
C PRO A 664 4.14 -28.12 -19.00
N TRP A 665 4.13 -27.32 -20.07
CA TRP A 665 4.01 -27.77 -21.46
C TRP A 665 5.29 -28.42 -22.02
N SER A 666 6.39 -28.48 -21.25
CA SER A 666 7.63 -29.11 -21.71
C SER A 666 7.41 -30.60 -21.99
N ASN A 667 7.97 -31.09 -23.10
CA ASN A 667 7.97 -32.51 -23.44
C ASN A 667 9.19 -33.25 -22.91
N ASP A 668 10.19 -32.51 -22.44
CA ASP A 668 11.47 -33.08 -22.02
C ASP A 668 11.47 -33.31 -20.51
N LEU A 669 11.82 -34.53 -20.08
CA LEU A 669 12.18 -34.85 -18.71
C LEU A 669 13.70 -34.95 -18.58
N LEU A 670 14.28 -34.31 -17.57
CA LEU A 670 15.67 -34.53 -17.19
C LEU A 670 15.81 -35.92 -16.52
N PRO A 671 16.98 -36.58 -16.56
CA PRO A 671 17.15 -37.92 -15.97
C PRO A 671 16.68 -38.02 -14.51
N ALA A 672 17.02 -37.02 -13.68
CA ALA A 672 16.56 -36.97 -12.29
C ALA A 672 15.02 -36.82 -12.15
N GLU A 673 14.38 -36.14 -13.10
CA GLU A 673 12.92 -36.00 -13.13
C GLU A 673 12.24 -37.29 -13.62
N GLN A 674 12.88 -38.07 -14.50
CA GLN A 674 12.41 -39.40 -14.92
C GLN A 674 12.43 -40.38 -13.73
N GLU A 675 13.50 -40.37 -12.94
CA GLU A 675 13.61 -41.16 -11.71
C GLU A 675 12.51 -40.77 -10.71
N LEU A 676 12.28 -39.45 -10.52
CA LEU A 676 11.24 -38.95 -9.64
C LEU A 676 9.83 -39.34 -10.12
N ALA A 677 9.56 -39.26 -11.41
CA ALA A 677 8.27 -39.68 -12.00
C ALA A 677 8.04 -41.19 -11.83
N ALA A 678 9.08 -42.00 -12.04
CA ALA A 678 9.03 -43.44 -11.81
C ALA A 678 8.75 -43.78 -10.33
N ALA A 679 9.41 -43.08 -9.40
CA ALA A 679 9.18 -43.24 -7.97
C ALA A 679 7.76 -42.81 -7.56
N ALA A 680 7.24 -41.71 -8.09
CA ALA A 680 5.87 -41.25 -7.84
C ALA A 680 4.83 -42.26 -8.36
N THR A 681 5.07 -42.83 -9.54
CA THR A 681 4.22 -43.88 -10.11
C THR A 681 4.25 -45.15 -9.25
N ALA A 682 5.43 -45.58 -8.81
CA ALA A 682 5.59 -46.73 -7.93
C ALA A 682 4.92 -46.51 -6.56
N ALA A 683 5.04 -45.32 -5.98
CA ALA A 683 4.39 -44.96 -4.72
C ALA A 683 2.85 -44.93 -4.86
N SER A 684 2.32 -44.39 -5.96
CA SER A 684 0.89 -44.40 -6.26
C SER A 684 0.35 -45.82 -6.45
N ALA A 685 1.10 -46.68 -7.15
CA ALA A 685 0.77 -48.09 -7.31
C ALA A 685 0.80 -48.84 -5.97
N ALA A 686 1.81 -48.58 -5.12
CA ALA A 686 1.91 -49.16 -3.78
C ALA A 686 0.79 -48.70 -2.85
N PHE A 687 0.42 -47.42 -2.89
CA PHE A 687 -0.72 -46.87 -2.15
C PHE A 687 -2.04 -47.49 -2.60
N SER A 688 -2.25 -47.64 -3.92
CA SER A 688 -3.44 -48.29 -4.49
C SER A 688 -3.51 -49.79 -4.14
N ALA A 689 -2.38 -50.48 -4.12
CA ALA A 689 -2.26 -51.86 -3.66
C ALA A 689 -2.54 -52.01 -2.15
N GLY A 690 -2.11 -51.04 -1.33
CA GLY A 690 -2.43 -50.99 0.11
C GLY A 690 -3.89 -50.66 0.39
N ALA A 691 -4.50 -49.76 -0.40
CA ALA A 691 -5.91 -49.40 -0.28
C ALA A 691 -6.86 -50.52 -0.72
N THR A 692 -6.49 -51.30 -1.76
CA THR A 692 -7.22 -52.50 -2.17
C THR A 692 -7.09 -53.65 -1.16
N ALA A 693 -6.00 -53.73 -0.40
CA ALA A 693 -5.86 -54.65 0.72
C ALA A 693 -6.73 -54.26 1.94
N HIS A 694 -7.14 -52.98 2.07
CA HIS A 694 -7.99 -52.50 3.18
C HIS A 694 -9.48 -52.40 2.82
N ASN A 695 -9.84 -52.39 1.53
CA ASN A 695 -11.23 -52.32 1.04
C ASN A 695 -11.66 -53.58 0.27
N ALA A 696 -11.29 -54.77 0.75
CA ALA A 696 -11.93 -56.02 0.36
C ALA A 696 -13.31 -56.15 1.04
N GLY A 697 -14.23 -55.22 0.78
CA GLY A 697 -15.53 -55.21 1.44
C GLY A 697 -16.50 -54.06 1.17
N ALA A 698 -16.54 -53.46 -0.03
CA ALA A 698 -17.73 -52.72 -0.48
C ALA A 698 -17.61 -52.38 -1.98
N GLY A 699 -18.52 -52.94 -2.79
CA GLY A 699 -18.63 -52.59 -4.20
C GLY A 699 -19.30 -51.23 -4.38
N MET A 700 -18.72 -50.37 -5.23
CA MET A 700 -19.40 -49.20 -5.80
C MET A 700 -18.99 -49.03 -7.28
N PRO A 701 -19.90 -48.50 -8.13
CA PRO A 701 -19.83 -48.64 -9.58
C PRO A 701 -18.97 -47.56 -10.26
N THR A 702 -18.36 -47.96 -11.36
CA THR A 702 -17.63 -47.11 -12.31
C THR A 702 -18.61 -46.31 -13.18
N VAL A 703 -18.53 -44.98 -13.12
CA VAL A 703 -19.21 -44.07 -14.06
C VAL A 703 -18.22 -43.68 -15.16
N GLY A 704 -18.58 -43.99 -16.42
CA GLY A 704 -17.80 -43.64 -17.60
C GLY A 704 -17.82 -42.14 -17.90
N LEU A 705 -16.66 -41.60 -18.27
CA LEU A 705 -16.51 -40.25 -18.79
C LEU A 705 -16.38 -40.32 -20.31
N GLY A 706 -17.38 -39.74 -20.99
CA GLY A 706 -17.37 -39.48 -22.43
C GLY A 706 -16.31 -38.44 -22.80
N GLY A 707 -15.88 -38.50 -24.05
CA GLY A 707 -14.65 -37.89 -24.53
C GLY A 707 -14.81 -36.47 -25.06
N GLU A 708 -13.77 -35.69 -24.84
CA GLU A 708 -13.27 -34.65 -25.72
C GLU A 708 -11.74 -34.76 -25.71
N VAL A 709 -11.13 -34.67 -26.89
CA VAL A 709 -9.71 -34.96 -27.14
C VAL A 709 -8.86 -33.75 -26.76
N PRO A 710 -7.86 -33.86 -25.86
CA PRO A 710 -7.03 -32.71 -25.47
C PRO A 710 -6.02 -32.31 -26.57
N GLY A 711 -5.78 -31.00 -26.70
CA GLY A 711 -4.68 -30.42 -27.48
C GLY A 711 -3.29 -30.79 -26.95
N PRO A 712 -2.19 -30.31 -27.58
CA PRO A 712 -0.85 -30.90 -27.44
C PRO A 712 -0.39 -30.92 -25.98
N MET A 713 -0.36 -32.13 -25.43
CA MET A 713 0.01 -32.47 -24.06
C MET A 713 1.50 -32.22 -23.84
N GLY A 714 1.88 -31.61 -22.70
CA GLY A 714 3.26 -31.68 -22.22
C GLY A 714 3.53 -33.08 -21.67
N ALA A 715 4.25 -33.92 -22.43
CA ALA A 715 4.50 -35.31 -22.06
C ALA A 715 5.18 -35.46 -20.69
N ALA A 716 5.98 -34.46 -20.28
CA ALA A 716 6.67 -34.44 -18.99
C ALA A 716 5.71 -34.27 -17.81
N ALA A 717 4.76 -33.32 -17.87
CA ALA A 717 3.78 -33.12 -16.79
C ALA A 717 2.84 -34.33 -16.63
N ALA A 718 2.47 -34.96 -17.76
CA ALA A 718 1.64 -36.17 -17.75
C ALA A 718 2.32 -37.34 -17.00
N ALA A 719 3.65 -37.43 -17.03
CA ALA A 719 4.41 -38.44 -16.26
C ALA A 719 4.26 -38.29 -14.74
N PHE A 720 3.86 -37.11 -14.25
CA PHE A 720 3.54 -36.85 -12.84
C PHE A 720 2.02 -36.90 -12.55
N GLY A 721 1.21 -37.43 -13.48
CA GLY A 721 -0.24 -37.49 -13.33
C GLY A 721 -0.96 -36.15 -13.48
N VAL A 722 -0.26 -35.10 -13.93
CA VAL A 722 -0.84 -33.76 -14.15
C VAL A 722 -1.41 -33.68 -15.57
N VAL A 723 -2.72 -33.54 -15.68
CA VAL A 723 -3.43 -33.34 -16.96
C VAL A 723 -3.72 -31.86 -17.16
N LEU A 724 -2.96 -31.23 -18.05
CA LEU A 724 -3.11 -29.79 -18.33
C LEU A 724 -4.47 -29.46 -18.97
N GLY A 725 -5.09 -30.42 -19.67
CA GLY A 725 -6.30 -30.23 -20.48
C GLY A 725 -7.66 -30.19 -19.75
N ARG A 726 -7.72 -29.97 -18.43
CA ARG A 726 -8.99 -29.69 -17.71
C ARG A 726 -8.95 -28.41 -16.89
N ASP A 727 -7.81 -28.09 -16.26
CA ASP A 727 -7.71 -26.97 -15.31
C ASP A 727 -6.73 -25.87 -15.74
N TYR A 728 -5.81 -26.14 -16.68
CA TYR A 728 -4.79 -25.19 -17.12
C TYR A 728 -5.00 -24.84 -18.61
N PRO A 729 -5.71 -23.74 -18.91
CA PRO A 729 -6.14 -23.50 -20.28
C PRO A 729 -4.97 -23.11 -21.19
N LEU A 730 -5.12 -23.42 -22.49
CA LEU A 730 -4.08 -23.25 -23.50
C LEU A 730 -3.53 -21.80 -23.54
N PRO A 731 -2.21 -21.63 -23.66
CA PRO A 731 -1.58 -20.32 -23.52
C PRO A 731 -2.04 -19.33 -24.60
N ILE A 732 -2.30 -18.08 -24.20
CA ILE A 732 -2.70 -17.00 -25.13
C ILE A 732 -1.47 -16.47 -25.92
N VAL A 733 -0.26 -16.73 -25.42
CA VAL A 733 1.02 -16.39 -26.05
C VAL A 733 1.84 -17.67 -26.18
N ASP A 734 2.46 -17.92 -27.33
CA ASP A 734 3.34 -19.09 -27.52
C ASP A 734 4.45 -19.11 -26.44
N PRO A 735 4.42 -20.07 -25.49
CA PRO A 735 5.40 -20.09 -24.41
C PRO A 735 6.80 -20.42 -24.90
N VAL A 736 6.95 -21.08 -26.07
CA VAL A 736 8.26 -21.37 -26.67
C VAL A 736 8.99 -20.06 -26.98
N GLU A 737 8.29 -19.06 -27.53
CA GLU A 737 8.86 -17.73 -27.77
C GLU A 737 9.31 -17.02 -26.48
N GLN A 738 8.63 -17.31 -25.37
CA GLN A 738 8.90 -16.75 -24.04
C GLN A 738 10.09 -17.41 -23.35
N THR A 739 10.48 -18.64 -23.71
CA THR A 739 11.68 -19.29 -23.16
C THR A 739 12.99 -18.71 -23.71
N GLY A 740 12.94 -18.12 -24.90
CA GLY A 740 14.09 -17.51 -25.55
C GLY A 740 15.26 -18.47 -25.75
N THR A 741 15.01 -19.74 -26.11
CA THR A 741 16.08 -20.71 -26.45
C THR A 741 17.11 -20.05 -27.35
N LEU A 742 18.27 -19.75 -26.77
CA LEU A 742 19.42 -19.26 -27.51
C LEU A 742 19.72 -20.29 -28.60
N PRO A 743 19.98 -19.88 -29.85
CA PRO A 743 20.47 -20.79 -30.89
C PRO A 743 21.62 -21.64 -30.32
N ALA A 744 21.68 -22.92 -30.68
CA ALA A 744 22.67 -23.86 -30.13
C ALA A 744 24.10 -23.30 -30.16
N GLU A 745 24.42 -22.51 -31.19
CA GLU A 745 25.68 -21.79 -31.36
C GLU A 745 25.97 -20.75 -30.27
N GLU A 746 24.97 -20.04 -29.76
CA GLU A 746 25.15 -19.03 -28.71
C GLU A 746 25.21 -19.66 -27.31
N LYS A 747 24.51 -20.78 -27.08
CA LYS A 747 24.72 -21.65 -25.91
C LYS A 747 26.16 -22.21 -25.90
N ALA A 748 26.64 -22.68 -27.04
CA ALA A 748 28.02 -23.16 -27.20
C ALA A 748 29.04 -22.03 -27.01
N ARG A 749 28.77 -20.82 -27.53
CA ARG A 749 29.64 -19.63 -27.36
C ARG A 749 29.73 -19.17 -25.90
N LYS A 750 28.62 -19.16 -25.16
CA LYS A 750 28.63 -18.81 -23.72
C LYS A 750 29.26 -19.92 -22.86
N ALA A 751 29.05 -21.20 -23.19
CA ALA A 751 29.74 -22.32 -22.57
C ALA A 751 31.26 -22.29 -22.83
N ALA A 752 31.68 -21.92 -24.04
CA ALA A 752 33.08 -21.71 -24.40
C ALA A 752 33.69 -20.50 -23.66
N LYS A 753 32.93 -19.40 -23.51
CA LYS A 753 33.36 -18.20 -22.75
C LYS A 753 33.45 -18.45 -21.24
N ALA A 754 32.62 -19.35 -20.70
CA ALA A 754 32.70 -19.82 -19.32
C ALA A 754 33.91 -20.75 -19.09
N ARG A 755 34.29 -21.55 -20.09
CA ARG A 755 35.50 -22.40 -20.05
C ARG A 755 36.80 -21.62 -20.29
N GLY A 756 36.75 -20.45 -20.92
CA GLY A 756 37.91 -19.60 -21.20
C GLY A 756 38.42 -18.72 -20.05
N LYS A 757 37.81 -18.77 -18.86
CA LYS A 757 38.22 -17.98 -17.69
C LYS A 757 38.96 -18.78 -16.60
N VAL A 758 39.58 -19.89 -16.99
CA VAL A 758 40.59 -20.56 -16.15
C VAL A 758 41.84 -20.77 -16.99
N LYS A 759 42.78 -19.81 -16.93
CA LYS A 759 44.23 -20.06 -16.89
C LYS A 759 45.05 -18.79 -16.66
N LEU A 760 45.88 -18.90 -15.63
CA LEU A 760 46.96 -18.04 -15.10
C LEU A 760 46.55 -16.70 -14.50
#